data_AF-A0A8H7EMC5-F1
#
_entry.id   AF-A0A8H7EMC5-F1
#
_cell.length_a   1.000
_cell.length_b   1.000
_cell.length_c   1.000
_cell.angle_alpha   90.00
_cell.angle_beta   90.00
_cell.angle_gamma   90.00
#
_symmetry.space_group_name_H-M   'P 1'
#
loop_
_entity.id
_entity.type
_entity.pdbx_description
1 polymer ?
#
loop_
_entity_poly.entity_id
_entity_poly.type
_entity_poly.pdbx_seq_one_letter_code
_entity_poly.pdbx_strand_id
1 'polypeptide(L)'
;MVLTRRQKRALEAEEAKKNGKEDKMDVDTVEHTLTNQKTPRPPAKRQKTTTTKKMTTNTSKKKPSVAEKKQNTYTIIRTSDVYLPTEVWRMIFSYLRPSQLAILASVCRNLNNMVINLSLWKTICEKGNLGVPKRKYRNYFALAAGFHSCICEQCYRKCRLSGSSAALPIMIESEHRQIRMCLPCRRDYYEIHPEPLPSDETESNNGESSNSDNNNSSSNISDTTTTTATTTETDNGNADAENSQQAQPQAQTQTPGRRRRRERVTKSAAMAEFKLTEGQLSEIPCTLHRNPYYRSAAPMRLYDMDDLIVLSRRVHGGDVGVKEALEASSTRSRKTMESRERNQEIRREKLVAKLQEHGMEMSESQVLCNNYIRSNAGSPDSIVEEIRKQRELQRRRDERRRLLREKLAAAGMNEAEDQWACDSYVLYESGTPESIITKIAEKRELNARTEERRQRITSALNAVGLNLRADSSLCSQYINQGKGNLEEIVTIMMEMDWYFRCTNYASARYIEVEYDDYDDWYDSEESDWSDWGYFRGPRRMVDSDHGKRVALTGWVKARLASGNLQPVSEDHDTPERPPRSLWPEIARKSIALLVGVAADRLVAEADKSLGSEILRTDPEQFTLDEPTIIRLLDQSSPTRHERYSFHPPPPPSPPADQVQGASSDSSEKNQRTSFSEFLRQQLGGNRFMDIFSQAKRRIYDNQARKFVIDHNAVGTRPVRLENWLQQGRMRRPEWKEATRQFIQNEVPQMEAELGIHRQVLTKLVNSTSNTLLQTF
;
A
#
# COMPACT_ATOMS: atom_id res chain seq x y z
N MET A 1 -31.25 -63.85 33.54
CA MET A 1 -31.44 -62.79 32.52
C MET A 1 -30.15 -61.99 32.43
N VAL A 2 -29.75 -61.51 31.24
CA VAL A 2 -28.55 -60.67 31.07
C VAL A 2 -28.93 -59.20 31.27
N LEU A 3 -28.42 -58.58 32.34
CA LEU A 3 -28.61 -57.15 32.58
C LEU A 3 -27.81 -56.33 31.55
N THR A 4 -28.45 -55.31 30.98
CA THR A 4 -27.77 -54.38 30.06
C THR A 4 -26.70 -53.56 30.81
N ARG A 5 -25.68 -53.09 30.08
CA ARG A 5 -24.65 -52.17 30.63
C ARG A 5 -25.25 -50.89 31.27
N ARG A 6 -26.46 -50.49 30.88
CA ARG A 6 -27.18 -49.34 31.47
C ARG A 6 -27.79 -49.68 32.83
N GLN A 7 -28.40 -50.86 32.96
CA GLN A 7 -28.95 -51.36 34.23
C GLN A 7 -27.83 -51.65 35.26
N LYS A 8 -26.71 -52.25 34.84
CA LYS A 8 -25.57 -52.48 35.74
C LYS A 8 -25.03 -51.16 36.33
N ARG A 9 -24.85 -50.13 35.50
CA ARG A 9 -24.42 -48.79 35.96
C ARG A 9 -25.43 -48.08 36.87
N ALA A 10 -26.73 -48.37 36.74
CA ALA A 10 -27.74 -47.82 37.64
C ALA A 10 -27.62 -48.45 39.04
N LEU A 11 -27.40 -49.76 39.13
CA LEU A 11 -27.14 -50.46 40.39
C LEU A 11 -25.84 -50.00 41.06
N GLU A 12 -24.74 -49.90 40.29
CA GLU A 12 -23.46 -49.37 40.78
C GLU A 12 -23.58 -47.94 41.34
N ALA A 13 -24.50 -47.12 40.80
CA ALA A 13 -24.76 -45.75 41.26
C ALA A 13 -25.74 -45.66 42.46
N GLU A 14 -26.62 -46.64 42.65
CA GLU A 14 -27.44 -46.80 43.86
C GLU A 14 -26.57 -47.26 45.05
N GLU A 15 -25.70 -48.24 44.82
CA GLU A 15 -24.81 -48.81 45.82
C GLU A 15 -23.80 -47.78 46.35
N ALA A 16 -23.23 -46.96 45.45
CA ALA A 16 -22.38 -45.83 45.82
C ALA A 16 -23.07 -44.75 46.66
N LYS A 17 -24.40 -44.62 46.60
CA LYS A 17 -25.17 -43.67 47.46
C LYS A 17 -25.42 -44.21 48.86
N LYS A 18 -25.52 -45.54 49.03
CA LYS A 18 -25.75 -46.15 50.35
C LYS A 18 -24.51 -46.08 51.23
N ASN A 19 -23.33 -46.23 50.65
CA ASN A 19 -22.05 -46.28 51.38
C ASN A 19 -21.46 -44.90 51.73
N GLY A 20 -22.20 -43.81 51.55
CA GLY A 20 -21.70 -42.43 51.65
C GLY A 20 -22.28 -41.60 52.80
N LYS A 21 -22.83 -42.23 53.85
CA LYS A 21 -23.63 -41.51 54.86
C LYS A 21 -23.52 -42.04 56.29
N GLU A 22 -22.31 -42.08 56.83
CA GLU A 22 -22.10 -42.17 58.28
C GLU A 22 -20.80 -41.45 58.67
N ASP A 23 -20.93 -40.23 59.17
CA ASP A 23 -20.20 -39.74 60.34
C ASP A 23 -20.82 -38.41 60.80
N LYS A 24 -21.22 -38.38 62.07
CA LYS A 24 -21.70 -37.21 62.81
C LYS A 24 -21.04 -37.26 64.17
N MET A 25 -20.46 -36.15 64.64
CA MET A 25 -20.53 -35.82 66.06
C MET A 25 -20.38 -34.33 66.32
N ASP A 26 -21.08 -33.91 67.36
CA ASP A 26 -21.27 -32.58 67.94
C ASP A 26 -19.94 -32.09 68.59
N VAL A 27 -19.50 -30.81 68.54
CA VAL A 27 -20.08 -29.49 68.91
C VAL A 27 -19.70 -29.04 70.35
N ASP A 28 -19.32 -27.75 70.43
CA ASP A 28 -19.15 -26.85 71.59
C ASP A 28 -17.92 -26.87 72.54
N THR A 29 -17.63 -25.64 73.04
CA THR A 29 -17.01 -25.25 74.33
C THR A 29 -15.53 -24.77 74.40
N VAL A 30 -15.33 -23.46 74.15
CA VAL A 30 -14.65 -22.45 75.03
C VAL A 30 -13.09 -22.37 75.18
N GLU A 31 -12.61 -21.14 74.93
CA GLU A 31 -11.46 -20.35 75.47
C GLU A 31 -9.96 -20.69 75.37
N HIS A 32 -9.21 -19.58 75.51
CA HIS A 32 -7.78 -19.32 75.41
C HIS A 32 -6.81 -20.31 76.10
N THR A 33 -5.71 -20.61 75.40
CA THR A 33 -4.36 -20.29 75.92
C THR A 33 -3.29 -20.20 74.82
N LEU A 34 -2.20 -19.47 75.09
CA LEU A 34 -1.01 -19.40 74.24
C LEU A 34 -0.06 -20.57 74.53
N THR A 35 0.50 -21.21 73.50
CA THR A 35 1.88 -21.76 73.57
C THR A 35 2.46 -22.10 72.19
N ASN A 36 3.79 -22.06 72.08
CA ASN A 36 4.54 -22.52 70.91
C ASN A 36 4.45 -24.05 70.73
N GLN A 37 4.16 -24.53 69.52
CA GLN A 37 4.62 -25.85 69.09
C GLN A 37 4.83 -25.93 67.56
N LYS A 38 5.69 -26.88 67.13
CA LYS A 38 6.25 -26.94 65.78
C LYS A 38 5.31 -27.66 64.81
N THR A 39 5.06 -27.08 63.64
CA THR A 39 4.34 -27.75 62.55
C THR A 39 5.24 -28.77 61.82
N PRO A 40 4.73 -29.97 61.48
CA PRO A 40 5.49 -30.98 60.74
C PRO A 40 5.61 -30.63 59.24
N ARG A 41 6.75 -30.99 58.63
CA ARG A 41 6.95 -30.83 57.18
C ARG A 41 6.13 -31.87 56.38
N PRO A 42 5.50 -31.49 55.25
CA PRO A 42 4.91 -32.44 54.33
C PRO A 42 5.98 -33.32 53.64
N PRO A 43 5.65 -34.55 53.21
CA PRO A 43 6.62 -35.55 52.77
C PRO A 43 7.34 -35.20 51.46
N ALA A 44 8.61 -35.59 51.37
CA ALA A 44 9.49 -35.22 50.27
C ALA A 44 9.09 -35.87 48.93
N LYS A 45 8.94 -35.05 47.88
CA LYS A 45 8.77 -35.54 46.50
C LYS A 45 10.08 -36.15 45.98
N ARG A 46 10.14 -37.48 46.09
CA ARG A 46 11.16 -38.42 45.57
C ARG A 46 11.83 -37.94 44.26
N GLN A 47 13.00 -37.33 44.38
CA GLN A 47 13.81 -36.90 43.23
C GLN A 47 14.36 -38.13 42.49
N LYS A 48 14.20 -38.18 41.16
CA LYS A 48 14.88 -39.17 40.31
C LYS A 48 16.30 -38.70 40.01
N THR A 49 17.28 -39.26 40.71
CA THR A 49 18.70 -39.08 40.41
C THR A 49 19.07 -39.77 39.09
N THR A 50 19.29 -38.99 38.03
CA THR A 50 19.84 -39.49 36.76
C THR A 50 21.37 -39.42 36.78
N THR A 51 22.00 -40.51 37.20
CA THR A 51 23.45 -40.64 37.38
C THR A 51 24.18 -40.68 36.04
N THR A 52 24.49 -39.52 35.46
CA THR A 52 25.30 -39.39 34.24
C THR A 52 26.77 -39.68 34.54
N LYS A 53 27.13 -40.98 34.46
CA LYS A 53 28.47 -41.51 34.76
C LYS A 53 29.51 -40.98 33.75
N LYS A 54 30.24 -39.93 34.13
CA LYS A 54 31.20 -39.20 33.28
C LYS A 54 32.49 -40.00 33.06
N MET A 55 32.46 -40.99 32.15
CA MET A 55 33.66 -41.73 31.77
C MET A 55 34.55 -40.92 30.82
N THR A 56 35.63 -40.37 31.36
CA THR A 56 36.74 -39.81 30.58
C THR A 56 37.49 -40.92 29.84
N THR A 57 37.47 -40.89 28.51
CA THR A 57 38.28 -41.79 27.67
C THR A 57 39.22 -40.96 26.79
N ASN A 58 40.47 -40.85 27.22
CA ASN A 58 41.53 -40.25 26.39
C ASN A 58 41.83 -41.19 25.21
N THR A 59 41.57 -40.75 23.99
CA THR A 59 42.07 -41.42 22.78
C THR A 59 42.72 -40.40 21.85
N SER A 60 44.05 -40.33 21.92
CA SER A 60 44.86 -39.64 20.92
C SER A 60 44.77 -40.40 19.59
N LYS A 61 44.37 -39.71 18.52
CA LYS A 61 44.48 -40.23 17.15
C LYS A 61 45.29 -39.26 16.30
N LYS A 62 46.41 -39.75 15.76
CA LYS A 62 47.24 -39.04 14.78
C LYS A 62 46.40 -38.69 13.55
N LYS A 63 46.58 -37.50 12.99
CA LYS A 63 46.18 -37.23 11.60
C LYS A 63 47.19 -37.91 10.67
N PRO A 64 46.74 -38.64 9.62
CA PRO A 64 47.58 -38.91 8.46
C PRO A 64 47.72 -37.63 7.60
N SER A 65 48.74 -37.62 6.75
CA SER A 65 49.13 -36.51 5.88
C SER A 65 48.66 -36.68 4.43
N VAL A 66 48.57 -35.54 3.72
CA VAL A 66 48.61 -35.38 2.24
C VAL A 66 47.66 -36.24 1.39
N ALA A 67 46.78 -35.55 0.67
CA ALA A 67 46.32 -35.96 -0.66
C ALA A 67 46.16 -34.70 -1.50
N GLU A 68 46.87 -34.61 -2.63
CA GLU A 68 46.83 -33.45 -3.52
C GLU A 68 45.52 -33.39 -4.32
N LYS A 69 45.00 -32.19 -4.55
CA LYS A 69 44.14 -31.91 -5.71
C LYS A 69 44.59 -30.61 -6.37
N LYS A 70 44.67 -30.68 -7.71
CA LYS A 70 45.31 -29.66 -8.56
C LYS A 70 44.58 -28.32 -8.50
N GLN A 71 45.34 -27.26 -8.65
CA GLN A 71 44.83 -25.90 -8.80
C GLN A 71 43.99 -25.77 -10.08
N ASN A 72 43.04 -24.84 -10.07
CA ASN A 72 42.64 -24.14 -11.29
C ASN A 72 42.71 -22.64 -10.96
N THR A 73 43.57 -21.90 -11.67
CA THR A 73 44.04 -20.58 -11.23
C THR A 73 43.31 -19.44 -11.91
N TYR A 74 42.51 -18.72 -11.14
CA TYR A 74 42.30 -17.28 -11.34
C TYR A 74 42.97 -16.54 -10.18
N THR A 75 43.93 -15.68 -10.51
CA THR A 75 44.85 -15.07 -9.54
C THR A 75 44.22 -13.84 -8.88
N ILE A 76 43.21 -14.06 -8.03
CA ILE A 76 42.75 -13.03 -7.10
C ILE A 76 43.90 -12.72 -6.16
N ILE A 77 44.44 -11.49 -6.26
CA ILE A 77 45.52 -10.99 -5.42
C ILE A 77 45.05 -10.99 -3.97
N ARG A 78 45.57 -11.92 -3.16
CA ARG A 78 45.27 -11.96 -1.73
C ARG A 78 46.07 -10.87 -1.02
N THR A 79 45.38 -9.84 -0.55
CA THR A 79 45.91 -8.76 0.29
C THR A 79 46.19 -9.23 1.74
N SER A 80 46.67 -10.47 1.91
CA SER A 80 46.73 -11.16 3.21
C SER A 80 47.83 -10.68 4.15
N ASP A 81 48.83 -9.96 3.65
CA ASP A 81 50.11 -9.82 4.35
C ASP A 81 50.31 -8.42 4.97
N VAL A 82 49.37 -7.48 4.75
CA VAL A 82 49.36 -6.15 5.38
C VAL A 82 48.32 -6.10 6.51
N TYR A 83 48.56 -6.87 7.56
CA TYR A 83 47.82 -6.74 8.81
C TYR A 83 48.26 -5.47 9.56
N LEU A 84 47.50 -4.38 9.39
CA LEU A 84 47.66 -3.19 10.24
C LEU A 84 47.53 -3.59 11.73
N PRO A 85 48.38 -3.09 12.64
CA PRO A 85 48.29 -3.36 14.07
C PRO A 85 46.91 -3.03 14.66
N THR A 86 46.53 -3.71 15.74
CA THR A 86 45.22 -3.50 16.40
C THR A 86 45.06 -2.04 16.86
N GLU A 87 46.17 -1.40 17.21
CA GLU A 87 46.31 -0.02 17.64
C GLU A 87 45.99 0.95 16.50
N VAL A 88 46.47 0.66 15.28
CA VAL A 88 46.14 1.42 14.06
C VAL A 88 44.67 1.25 13.70
N TRP A 89 44.12 0.03 13.82
CA TRP A 89 42.67 -0.18 13.64
C TRP A 89 41.82 0.56 14.68
N ARG A 90 42.22 0.61 15.96
CA ARG A 90 41.55 1.44 16.98
C ARG A 90 41.59 2.92 16.61
N MET A 91 42.73 3.41 16.09
CA MET A 91 42.88 4.79 15.63
C MET A 91 41.94 5.09 14.44
N ILE A 92 41.95 4.27 13.39
CA ILE A 92 41.02 4.37 12.25
C ILE A 92 39.56 4.38 12.73
N PHE A 93 39.18 3.45 13.62
CA PHE A 93 37.82 3.35 14.14
C PHE A 93 37.43 4.51 15.07
N SER A 94 38.38 5.30 15.59
CA SER A 94 38.08 6.50 16.37
C SER A 94 37.64 7.71 15.52
N TYR A 95 37.97 7.71 14.22
CA TYR A 95 37.48 8.71 13.25
C TYR A 95 36.12 8.34 12.64
N LEU A 96 35.62 7.12 12.88
CA LEU A 96 34.36 6.63 12.32
C LEU A 96 33.19 6.80 13.29
N ARG A 97 32.06 7.30 12.77
CA ARG A 97 30.81 7.46 13.53
C ARG A 97 30.12 6.10 13.78
N PRO A 98 29.22 5.98 14.78
CA PRO A 98 28.54 4.72 15.09
C PRO A 98 27.76 4.11 13.92
N SER A 99 27.16 4.92 13.05
CA SER A 99 26.56 4.47 11.78
C SER A 99 27.59 3.80 10.86
N GLN A 100 28.69 4.49 10.58
CA GLN A 100 29.79 4.01 9.72
C GLN A 100 30.42 2.73 10.28
N LEU A 101 30.61 2.64 11.61
CA LEU A 101 31.10 1.42 12.26
C LEU A 101 30.11 0.26 12.14
N ALA A 102 28.80 0.51 12.21
CA ALA A 102 27.80 -0.54 12.00
C ALA A 102 27.79 -1.06 10.54
N ILE A 103 28.00 -0.18 9.56
CA ILE A 103 28.20 -0.54 8.14
C ILE A 103 29.51 -1.33 7.98
N LEU A 104 30.62 -0.86 8.53
CA LEU A 104 31.92 -1.54 8.45
C LEU A 104 31.87 -2.95 9.08
N ALA A 105 31.05 -3.12 10.12
CA ALA A 105 30.80 -4.41 10.74
C ALA A 105 29.96 -5.39 9.88
N SER A 106 29.29 -4.94 8.81
CA SER A 106 28.61 -5.85 7.86
C SER A 106 29.53 -6.29 6.70
N VAL A 107 30.55 -5.50 6.34
CA VAL A 107 31.44 -5.76 5.19
C VAL A 107 32.15 -7.11 5.27
N CYS A 108 32.78 -7.45 6.41
CA CYS A 108 33.41 -8.76 6.56
C CYS A 108 33.50 -9.24 8.02
N ARG A 109 33.68 -10.54 8.20
CA ARG A 109 33.70 -11.18 9.54
C ARG A 109 34.86 -10.71 10.42
N ASN A 110 35.99 -10.31 9.84
CA ASN A 110 37.12 -9.79 10.61
C ASN A 110 36.81 -8.38 11.15
N LEU A 111 36.34 -7.47 10.30
CA LEU A 111 35.89 -6.14 10.70
C LEU A 111 34.73 -6.23 11.71
N ASN A 112 33.77 -7.13 11.51
CA ASN A 112 32.71 -7.44 12.46
C ASN A 112 33.27 -7.77 13.86
N ASN A 113 34.23 -8.71 13.95
CA ASN A 113 34.86 -9.09 15.21
C ASN A 113 35.62 -7.93 15.87
N MET A 114 36.31 -7.08 15.10
CA MET A 114 37.07 -5.96 15.66
C MET A 114 36.15 -4.83 16.13
N VAL A 115 35.15 -4.45 15.32
CA VAL A 115 34.17 -3.41 15.67
C VAL A 115 33.31 -3.81 16.87
N ILE A 116 32.83 -5.06 16.95
CA ILE A 116 32.00 -5.53 18.07
C ILE A 116 32.66 -5.35 19.44
N ASN A 117 33.99 -5.46 19.49
CA ASN A 117 34.78 -5.38 20.72
C ASN A 117 35.25 -3.95 21.07
N LEU A 118 34.82 -2.92 20.33
CA LEU A 118 35.11 -1.53 20.69
C LEU A 118 34.43 -1.12 22.00
N SER A 119 35.20 -0.49 22.89
CA SER A 119 34.72 0.12 24.15
C SER A 119 33.66 1.20 23.91
N LEU A 120 33.69 1.86 22.75
CA LEU A 120 32.71 2.85 22.31
C LEU A 120 31.25 2.38 22.49
N TRP A 121 30.94 1.11 22.21
CA TRP A 121 29.57 0.59 22.36
C TRP A 121 29.09 0.55 23.81
N LYS A 122 30.00 0.34 24.76
CA LYS A 122 29.70 0.45 26.19
C LYS A 122 29.38 1.90 26.54
N THR A 123 30.22 2.86 26.12
CA THR A 123 30.00 4.29 26.33
C THR A 123 28.69 4.79 25.69
N ILE A 124 28.31 4.26 24.53
CA ILE A 124 27.01 4.55 23.88
C ILE A 124 25.85 3.99 24.71
N CYS A 125 25.94 2.76 25.22
CA CYS A 125 24.88 2.19 26.05
C CYS A 125 24.75 2.89 27.42
N GLU A 126 25.85 3.43 27.95
CA GLU A 126 25.89 4.23 29.18
C GLU A 126 25.29 5.63 28.94
N LYS A 127 25.85 6.44 28.02
CA LYS A 127 25.30 7.78 27.68
C LYS A 127 23.86 7.73 27.14
N GLY A 128 23.47 6.62 26.50
CA GLY A 128 22.14 6.37 25.99
C GLY A 128 21.14 5.80 26.99
N ASN A 129 21.54 5.53 28.24
CA ASN A 129 20.71 4.83 29.24
C ASN A 129 20.06 3.53 28.71
N LEU A 130 20.79 2.78 27.87
CA LEU A 130 20.35 1.49 27.31
C LEU A 130 20.53 0.34 28.31
N GLY A 131 21.38 0.54 29.32
CA GLY A 131 21.71 -0.43 30.35
C GLY A 131 22.71 -1.50 29.86
N VAL A 132 22.84 -2.58 30.64
CA VAL A 132 23.69 -3.72 30.30
C VAL A 132 23.00 -4.70 29.34
N PRO A 133 23.73 -5.41 28.46
CA PRO A 133 23.17 -6.42 27.56
C PRO A 133 22.42 -7.54 28.32
N LYS A 134 21.11 -7.63 28.09
CA LYS A 134 20.21 -8.70 28.60
C LYS A 134 20.11 -9.83 27.57
N ARG A 135 19.56 -10.99 27.93
CA ARG A 135 19.42 -12.21 27.06
C ARG A 135 18.99 -11.97 25.59
N LYS A 136 18.28 -10.89 25.25
CA LYS A 136 17.92 -10.50 23.87
C LYS A 136 19.13 -10.02 23.03
N TYR A 137 20.10 -9.33 23.64
CA TYR A 137 21.24 -8.71 22.97
C TYR A 137 22.55 -9.28 23.57
N ARG A 138 23.38 -9.93 22.75
CA ARG A 138 24.53 -10.72 23.24
C ARG A 138 25.71 -9.87 23.75
N ASN A 139 25.81 -8.62 23.32
CA ASN A 139 26.91 -7.70 23.63
C ASN A 139 26.45 -6.24 23.48
N TYR A 140 27.30 -5.29 23.85
CA TYR A 140 27.00 -3.86 23.77
C TYR A 140 26.73 -3.37 22.33
N PHE A 141 27.47 -3.89 21.33
CA PHE A 141 27.20 -3.61 19.91
C PHE A 141 25.76 -3.94 19.52
N ALA A 142 25.30 -5.16 19.80
CA ALA A 142 23.95 -5.60 19.45
C ALA A 142 22.85 -4.81 20.19
N LEU A 143 23.14 -4.32 21.40
CA LEU A 143 22.24 -3.43 22.15
C LEU A 143 22.17 -2.03 21.52
N ALA A 144 23.32 -1.44 21.16
CA ALA A 144 23.39 -0.12 20.52
C ALA A 144 22.79 -0.15 19.09
N ALA A 145 23.16 -1.13 18.27
CA ALA A 145 22.62 -1.33 16.92
C ALA A 145 21.09 -1.51 16.94
N GLY A 146 20.54 -2.22 17.95
CA GLY A 146 19.10 -2.37 18.17
C GLY A 146 18.36 -1.07 18.52
N PHE A 147 19.07 0.06 18.70
CA PHE A 147 18.52 1.40 18.93
C PHE A 147 19.17 2.49 18.06
N HIS A 148 19.95 2.15 17.02
CA HIS A 148 20.78 3.10 16.26
C HIS A 148 20.00 4.31 15.70
N SER A 149 18.79 4.08 15.17
CA SER A 149 17.89 5.14 14.67
C SER A 149 17.45 6.16 15.73
N CYS A 150 17.67 5.85 17.01
CA CYS A 150 17.30 6.63 18.17
C CYS A 150 18.52 7.11 18.98
N ILE A 151 19.75 6.99 18.46
CA ILE A 151 20.97 7.43 19.14
C ILE A 151 21.52 8.66 18.41
N CYS A 152 21.83 9.71 19.15
CA CYS A 152 22.58 10.85 18.60
C CYS A 152 24.05 10.47 18.42
N GLU A 153 24.58 10.60 17.21
CA GLU A 153 25.96 10.23 16.87
C GLU A 153 27.01 11.28 17.28
N GLN A 154 26.56 12.42 17.81
CA GLN A 154 27.41 13.46 18.40
C GLN A 154 27.54 13.32 19.94
N CYS A 155 26.43 13.11 20.67
CA CYS A 155 26.45 13.04 22.14
C CYS A 155 26.15 11.66 22.74
N TYR A 156 25.82 10.67 21.91
CA TYR A 156 25.47 9.28 22.27
C TYR A 156 24.26 9.13 23.23
N ARG A 157 23.48 10.20 23.45
CA ARG A 157 22.21 10.13 24.18
C ARG A 157 21.13 9.48 23.32
N LYS A 158 20.18 8.81 23.99
CA LYS A 158 19.01 8.19 23.36
C LYS A 158 17.86 9.19 23.22
N CYS A 159 17.35 9.30 22.00
CA CYS A 159 16.19 10.07 21.60
C CYS A 159 14.88 9.28 21.68
N ARG A 160 13.76 9.98 21.50
CA ARG A 160 12.49 9.34 21.12
C ARG A 160 12.56 8.84 19.67
N LEU A 161 11.72 7.88 19.32
CA LEU A 161 11.54 7.38 17.95
C LEU A 161 10.94 8.43 17.00
N SER A 162 10.22 9.41 17.55
CA SER A 162 9.45 10.41 16.79
C SER A 162 9.30 11.72 17.58
N GLY A 163 8.85 12.77 16.89
CA GLY A 163 8.70 14.13 17.42
C GLY A 163 10.00 14.93 17.42
N SER A 164 9.94 16.18 17.87
CA SER A 164 11.05 17.14 17.83
C SER A 164 12.35 16.65 18.47
N SER A 165 12.25 15.83 19.52
CA SER A 165 13.39 15.22 20.25
C SER A 165 13.98 13.96 19.60
N ALA A 166 13.54 13.58 18.40
CA ALA A 166 14.11 12.47 17.63
C ALA A 166 15.57 12.73 17.19
N ALA A 167 16.31 11.65 16.92
CA ALA A 167 17.64 11.69 16.32
C ALA A 167 17.49 11.76 14.78
N LEU A 168 17.25 12.96 14.27
CA LEU A 168 17.05 13.19 12.83
C LEU A 168 18.39 13.22 12.09
N PRO A 169 18.44 12.72 10.85
CA PRO A 169 19.59 12.93 9.98
C PRO A 169 19.77 14.42 9.66
N ILE A 170 21.02 14.90 9.75
CA ILE A 170 21.51 16.14 9.15
C ILE A 170 22.55 15.76 8.10
N MET A 171 22.58 16.46 6.96
CA MET A 171 23.71 16.43 6.04
C MET A 171 24.78 17.41 6.53
N ILE A 172 26.00 16.93 6.74
CA ILE A 172 27.16 17.80 6.99
C ILE A 172 27.86 18.01 5.64
N GLU A 173 27.78 19.24 5.13
CA GLU A 173 28.25 19.61 3.80
C GLU A 173 29.75 19.37 3.62
N SER A 174 30.57 19.84 4.58
CA SER A 174 32.03 19.67 4.60
C SER A 174 32.52 18.22 4.67
N GLU A 175 31.61 17.28 4.93
CA GLU A 175 31.90 15.84 4.99
C GLU A 175 31.03 15.03 4.00
N HIS A 176 30.20 15.71 3.18
CA HIS A 176 29.14 15.17 2.30
C HIS A 176 28.35 13.97 2.86
N ARG A 177 28.11 13.91 4.18
CA ARG A 177 27.57 12.72 4.84
C ARG A 177 26.44 13.01 5.82
N GLN A 178 25.60 12.01 6.00
CA GLN A 178 24.44 12.06 6.87
C GLN A 178 24.78 11.60 8.31
N ILE A 179 24.54 12.44 9.31
CA ILE A 179 24.77 12.12 10.74
C ILE A 179 23.46 12.29 11.53
N ARG A 180 23.10 11.33 12.38
CA ARG A 180 21.90 11.44 13.23
C ARG A 180 22.16 12.28 14.48
N MET A 181 21.41 13.38 14.64
CA MET A 181 21.58 14.33 15.73
C MET A 181 20.29 14.57 16.53
N CYS A 182 20.41 14.63 17.86
CA CYS A 182 19.32 15.02 18.76
C CYS A 182 19.08 16.54 18.73
N LEU A 183 17.89 16.99 19.13
CA LEU A 183 17.50 18.41 19.06
C LEU A 183 18.52 19.41 19.67
N PRO A 184 19.17 19.16 20.84
CA PRO A 184 20.27 19.99 21.31
C PRO A 184 21.42 20.05 20.30
N CYS A 185 22.02 18.90 19.95
CA CYS A 185 23.15 18.86 19.00
C CYS A 185 22.82 19.38 17.59
N ARG A 186 21.53 19.46 17.21
CA ARG A 186 21.10 20.14 15.98
C ARG A 186 21.16 21.66 16.14
N ARG A 187 20.77 22.22 17.28
CA ARG A 187 20.97 23.65 17.60
C ARG A 187 22.45 23.98 17.69
N ASP A 188 23.19 23.21 18.51
CA ASP A 188 24.65 23.35 18.66
C ASP A 188 25.38 23.32 17.29
N TYR A 189 24.86 22.54 16.32
CA TYR A 189 25.36 22.50 14.94
C TYR A 189 24.96 23.74 14.13
N TYR A 190 23.68 24.09 14.07
CA TYR A 190 23.18 25.23 13.29
C TYR A 190 23.59 26.61 13.84
N GLU A 191 24.02 26.69 15.11
CA GLU A 191 24.63 27.89 15.69
C GLU A 191 26.08 28.13 15.19
N ILE A 192 26.76 27.08 14.71
CA ILE A 192 28.13 27.12 14.16
C ILE A 192 28.10 27.11 12.62
N HIS A 193 27.18 26.33 12.06
CA HIS A 193 26.91 26.17 10.64
C HIS A 193 25.48 26.62 10.37
N PRO A 194 25.21 27.94 10.35
CA PRO A 194 23.88 28.44 9.98
C PRO A 194 23.47 27.81 8.65
N GLU A 195 22.26 27.25 8.62
CA GLU A 195 21.68 26.67 7.40
C GLU A 195 21.73 27.76 6.32
N PRO A 196 22.35 27.51 5.15
CA PRO A 196 22.63 28.56 4.18
C PRO A 196 21.30 29.22 3.80
N LEU A 197 21.19 30.52 4.11
CA LEU A 197 20.01 31.30 3.77
C LEU A 197 19.75 31.14 2.27
N PRO A 198 18.51 30.84 1.83
CA PRO A 198 18.18 30.83 0.41
C PRO A 198 18.63 32.15 -0.19
N SER A 199 19.57 32.10 -1.13
CA SER A 199 20.32 33.28 -1.57
C SER A 199 19.39 34.40 -2.02
N ASP A 200 19.53 35.57 -1.40
CA ASP A 200 18.63 36.72 -1.54
C ASP A 200 18.53 37.31 -2.97
N GLU A 201 19.24 36.73 -3.95
CA GLU A 201 18.99 36.91 -5.39
C GLU A 201 17.55 36.54 -5.82
N THR A 202 16.74 35.95 -4.94
CA THR A 202 15.27 35.80 -5.11
C THR A 202 14.39 36.84 -4.38
N GLU A 203 14.92 37.96 -3.89
CA GLU A 203 14.17 39.06 -3.22
C GLU A 203 13.07 39.77 -4.05
N SER A 204 12.70 39.24 -5.22
CA SER A 204 11.59 39.73 -6.06
C SER A 204 10.39 38.78 -6.16
N ASN A 205 10.38 37.63 -5.46
CA ASN A 205 9.22 36.70 -5.43
C ASN A 205 9.00 36.05 -4.05
N ASN A 206 8.55 36.85 -3.07
CA ASN A 206 8.20 36.35 -1.74
C ASN A 206 6.76 35.79 -1.68
N GLY A 207 6.62 34.51 -1.34
CA GLY A 207 5.32 33.79 -1.31
C GLY A 207 5.37 32.51 -0.47
N GLU A 208 5.54 32.64 0.84
CA GLU A 208 5.93 31.55 1.76
C GLU A 208 5.11 30.25 1.66
N SER A 209 5.80 29.14 1.43
CA SER A 209 5.25 27.78 1.44
C SER A 209 5.57 27.05 2.75
N SER A 210 4.55 26.56 3.44
CA SER A 210 4.69 25.70 4.62
C SER A 210 3.76 24.49 4.53
N ASN A 211 4.32 23.34 4.12
CA ASN A 211 3.56 22.11 3.89
C ASN A 211 3.29 21.35 5.19
N SER A 212 2.04 20.92 5.39
CA SER A 212 1.69 19.85 6.32
C SER A 212 0.54 19.01 5.76
N ASP A 213 0.89 17.96 5.02
CA ASP A 213 -0.08 17.07 4.37
C ASP A 213 -0.88 16.23 5.37
N ASN A 214 -2.21 16.30 5.28
CA ASN A 214 -3.12 15.33 5.87
C ASN A 214 -4.46 15.34 5.12
N ASN A 215 -4.59 14.48 4.11
CA ASN A 215 -5.78 14.38 3.26
C ASN A 215 -6.31 12.94 3.26
N ASN A 216 -7.49 12.72 3.84
CA ASN A 216 -8.32 11.56 3.52
C ASN A 216 -9.79 11.78 3.91
N SER A 217 -10.67 11.96 2.93
CA SER A 217 -12.13 11.90 3.10
C SER A 217 -12.81 11.69 1.75
N SER A 218 -13.57 10.61 1.61
CA SER A 218 -14.41 10.34 0.43
C SER A 218 -15.84 10.79 0.72
N SER A 219 -16.45 11.50 -0.22
CA SER A 219 -17.86 11.89 -0.15
C SER A 219 -18.79 10.71 -0.49
N ASN A 220 -19.97 10.70 0.15
CA ASN A 220 -21.10 9.84 -0.18
C ASN A 220 -22.34 10.74 -0.38
N ILE A 221 -23.27 10.32 -1.24
CA ILE A 221 -24.55 11.00 -1.51
C ILE A 221 -25.69 9.96 -1.41
N SER A 222 -26.87 10.38 -0.94
CA SER A 222 -28.06 9.57 -0.64
C SER A 222 -29.34 10.17 -1.30
N ASP A 223 -30.55 9.56 -1.30
CA ASP A 223 -31.06 8.30 -0.72
C ASP A 223 -31.67 7.32 -1.80
N THR A 224 -32.97 7.20 -2.14
CA THR A 224 -34.24 7.82 -1.67
C THR A 224 -35.49 6.93 -1.97
N THR A 225 -36.30 6.63 -0.93
CA THR A 225 -37.78 6.36 -0.89
C THR A 225 -38.57 5.47 -1.90
N THR A 226 -39.19 4.40 -1.35
CA THR A 226 -40.64 3.95 -1.52
C THR A 226 -41.03 3.37 -2.92
N THR A 227 -42.02 2.46 -3.14
CA THR A 227 -43.30 2.13 -2.46
C THR A 227 -43.79 0.66 -2.67
N THR A 228 -44.59 0.16 -1.70
CA THR A 228 -45.43 -1.07 -1.50
C THR A 228 -45.92 -2.03 -2.63
N ALA A 229 -46.32 -3.24 -2.17
CA ALA A 229 -47.46 -4.11 -2.62
C ALA A 229 -47.24 -5.15 -3.78
N THR A 230 -47.91 -6.33 -3.88
CA THR A 230 -48.47 -7.38 -2.96
C THR A 230 -48.73 -8.67 -3.80
N THR A 231 -48.97 -9.86 -3.19
CA THR A 231 -49.62 -11.10 -3.77
C THR A 231 -48.89 -11.86 -4.93
N THR A 232 -49.01 -13.18 -5.21
CA THR A 232 -49.53 -14.40 -4.51
C THR A 232 -49.01 -15.70 -5.18
N GLU A 233 -48.83 -16.77 -4.39
CA GLU A 233 -49.15 -18.21 -4.65
C GLU A 233 -48.55 -19.07 -5.81
N THR A 234 -48.66 -20.40 -5.57
CA THR A 234 -48.59 -21.57 -6.48
C THR A 234 -47.27 -22.02 -7.12
N ASP A 235 -46.80 -23.19 -6.63
CA ASP A 235 -46.49 -24.43 -7.37
C ASP A 235 -45.87 -24.39 -8.78
N ASN A 236 -44.77 -25.14 -8.93
CA ASN A 236 -44.86 -26.49 -9.53
C ASN A 236 -43.58 -27.30 -9.26
N GLY A 237 -43.69 -28.64 -9.31
CA GLY A 237 -42.56 -29.55 -9.15
C GLY A 237 -42.50 -30.59 -10.28
N ASN A 238 -41.28 -31.02 -10.63
CA ASN A 238 -40.89 -32.31 -11.19
C ASN A 238 -39.35 -32.28 -11.36
N ALA A 239 -38.57 -33.24 -10.88
CA ALA A 239 -38.56 -34.70 -11.08
C ALA A 239 -37.64 -35.12 -12.25
N ASP A 240 -36.67 -35.95 -11.88
CA ASP A 240 -36.05 -37.07 -12.61
C ASP A 240 -35.63 -36.91 -14.09
N ALA A 241 -34.33 -37.09 -14.32
CA ALA A 241 -33.83 -37.96 -15.38
C ALA A 241 -32.41 -38.46 -15.06
N GLU A 242 -32.23 -39.78 -15.01
CA GLU A 242 -30.91 -40.41 -15.05
C GLU A 242 -30.35 -40.35 -16.48
N ASN A 243 -29.02 -40.31 -16.63
CA ASN A 243 -28.40 -40.99 -17.77
C ASN A 243 -26.96 -41.43 -17.44
N SER A 244 -26.77 -42.74 -17.27
CA SER A 244 -25.44 -43.36 -17.14
C SER A 244 -25.05 -43.99 -18.47
N GLN A 245 -24.00 -43.50 -19.13
CA GLN A 245 -23.40 -44.19 -20.28
C GLN A 245 -21.91 -44.41 -20.08
N GLN A 246 -21.49 -45.65 -20.28
CA GLN A 246 -20.12 -46.12 -20.12
C GLN A 246 -19.31 -45.78 -21.38
N ALA A 247 -18.21 -45.04 -21.22
CA ALA A 247 -17.22 -44.85 -22.28
C ALA A 247 -16.05 -45.83 -22.08
N GLN A 248 -15.79 -46.68 -23.08
CA GLN A 248 -14.61 -47.57 -23.08
C GLN A 248 -13.32 -46.77 -23.34
N PRO A 249 -12.17 -47.17 -22.76
CA PRO A 249 -10.91 -46.45 -22.94
C PRO A 249 -10.31 -46.71 -24.32
N GLN A 250 -10.33 -45.70 -25.20
CA GLN A 250 -9.59 -45.75 -26.46
C GLN A 250 -8.07 -45.64 -26.22
N ALA A 251 -7.29 -46.36 -27.03
CA ALA A 251 -5.86 -46.53 -26.83
C ALA A 251 -5.08 -45.22 -27.00
N GLN A 252 -4.26 -44.86 -26.01
CA GLN A 252 -3.39 -43.68 -26.09
C GLN A 252 -2.13 -43.99 -26.88
N THR A 253 -1.95 -43.29 -28.00
CA THR A 253 -0.71 -43.29 -28.80
C THR A 253 0.48 -42.83 -27.94
N GLN A 254 1.54 -43.64 -27.90
CA GLN A 254 2.70 -43.40 -27.06
C GLN A 254 3.50 -42.16 -27.54
N THR A 255 3.37 -41.04 -26.84
CA THR A 255 4.24 -39.87 -27.04
C THR A 255 5.55 -40.04 -26.26
N PRO A 256 6.72 -39.80 -26.88
CA PRO A 256 8.00 -40.11 -26.26
C PRO A 256 8.32 -39.20 -25.07
N GLY A 257 8.68 -39.81 -23.94
CA GLY A 257 9.67 -39.25 -23.02
C GLY A 257 9.30 -38.01 -22.21
N ARG A 258 8.02 -37.64 -22.06
CA ARG A 258 7.61 -36.55 -21.14
C ARG A 258 7.84 -36.99 -19.68
N ARG A 259 9.09 -36.86 -19.20
CA ARG A 259 9.53 -37.22 -17.84
C ARG A 259 8.49 -36.73 -16.84
N ARG A 260 7.84 -37.64 -16.12
CA ARG A 260 6.92 -37.28 -15.02
C ARG A 260 7.70 -36.34 -14.09
N ARG A 261 7.19 -35.11 -13.89
CA ARG A 261 7.76 -34.19 -12.90
C ARG A 261 7.60 -34.91 -11.56
N ARG A 262 8.71 -35.39 -11.00
CA ARG A 262 8.70 -36.10 -9.71
C ARG A 262 7.99 -35.23 -8.69
N GLU A 263 6.99 -35.80 -8.03
CA GLU A 263 6.18 -35.08 -7.07
C GLU A 263 7.05 -34.75 -5.87
N ARG A 264 7.12 -33.46 -5.52
CA ARG A 264 7.97 -32.98 -4.43
C ARG A 264 7.13 -32.41 -3.31
N VAL A 265 7.38 -32.90 -2.10
CA VAL A 265 6.59 -32.57 -0.91
C VAL A 265 7.44 -31.76 0.08
N THR A 266 6.79 -30.79 0.72
CA THR A 266 7.43 -29.87 1.66
C THR A 266 7.80 -30.60 2.96
N LYS A 267 8.85 -30.15 3.66
CA LYS A 267 9.25 -30.71 4.96
C LYS A 267 8.07 -30.99 5.92
N SER A 268 7.16 -30.03 6.08
CA SER A 268 6.03 -30.15 7.01
C SER A 268 5.03 -31.22 6.59
N ALA A 269 4.68 -31.29 5.30
CA ALA A 269 3.82 -32.32 4.75
C ALA A 269 4.51 -33.71 4.80
N ALA A 270 5.80 -33.79 4.47
CA ALA A 270 6.60 -35.01 4.56
C ALA A 270 6.63 -35.60 5.99
N MET A 271 6.80 -34.76 7.03
CA MET A 271 6.69 -35.19 8.43
C MET A 271 5.27 -35.60 8.82
N ALA A 272 4.25 -34.92 8.27
CA ALA A 272 2.85 -35.14 8.62
C ALA A 272 2.28 -36.42 7.99
N GLU A 273 2.62 -36.73 6.73
CA GLU A 273 2.11 -37.85 5.96
C GLU A 273 2.89 -39.14 6.26
N PHE A 274 4.22 -39.11 6.06
CA PHE A 274 5.10 -40.28 6.18
C PHE A 274 5.56 -40.60 7.62
N LYS A 275 5.12 -39.79 8.60
CA LYS A 275 5.48 -39.89 10.03
C LYS A 275 6.98 -39.93 10.31
N LEU A 276 7.75 -39.25 9.48
CA LEU A 276 9.20 -39.13 9.59
C LEU A 276 9.58 -37.97 10.53
N THR A 277 10.65 -38.16 11.31
CA THR A 277 11.25 -37.09 12.10
C THR A 277 12.16 -36.21 11.26
N GLU A 278 12.49 -35.01 11.74
CA GLU A 278 13.45 -34.13 11.04
C GLU A 278 14.86 -34.76 10.91
N GLY A 279 15.27 -35.59 11.87
CA GLY A 279 16.54 -36.33 11.78
C GLY A 279 16.53 -37.34 10.63
N GLN A 280 15.47 -38.13 10.51
CA GLN A 280 15.31 -39.09 9.40
C GLN A 280 15.21 -38.37 8.05
N LEU A 281 14.51 -37.23 7.98
CA LEU A 281 14.46 -36.42 6.75
C LEU A 281 15.82 -35.82 6.35
N SER A 282 16.81 -35.72 7.26
CA SER A 282 18.17 -35.32 6.87
C SER A 282 19.02 -36.46 6.31
N GLU A 283 18.51 -37.70 6.29
CA GLU A 283 19.18 -38.86 5.66
C GLU A 283 18.96 -38.92 4.14
N ILE A 284 17.95 -38.21 3.61
CA ILE A 284 17.59 -38.19 2.19
C ILE A 284 17.91 -36.85 1.52
N PRO A 285 18.22 -36.84 0.19
CA PRO A 285 18.42 -35.60 -0.55
C PRO A 285 17.20 -34.68 -0.49
N CYS A 286 17.43 -33.38 -0.42
CA CYS A 286 16.38 -32.38 -0.53
C CYS A 286 16.81 -31.26 -1.47
N THR A 287 15.84 -30.71 -2.20
CA THR A 287 16.04 -29.51 -3.01
C THR A 287 15.58 -28.29 -2.23
N LEU A 288 16.43 -27.26 -2.18
CA LEU A 288 16.07 -25.96 -1.59
C LEU A 288 15.35 -25.12 -2.63
N HIS A 289 14.26 -24.47 -2.23
CA HIS A 289 13.52 -23.53 -3.06
C HIS A 289 13.19 -22.26 -2.27
N ARG A 290 13.03 -21.12 -2.95
CA ARG A 290 12.61 -19.87 -2.28
C ARG A 290 11.21 -20.08 -1.70
N ASN A 291 10.97 -19.58 -0.49
CA ASN A 291 9.64 -19.64 0.10
C ASN A 291 8.71 -18.65 -0.64
N PRO A 292 7.62 -19.10 -1.28
CA PRO A 292 6.78 -18.23 -2.10
C PRO A 292 5.85 -17.34 -1.26
N TYR A 293 5.61 -17.67 0.01
CA TYR A 293 4.75 -16.91 0.91
C TYR A 293 5.50 -15.79 1.63
N TYR A 294 6.79 -15.98 1.90
CA TYR A 294 7.61 -15.05 2.67
C TYR A 294 9.04 -15.00 2.11
N ARG A 295 9.34 -13.96 1.31
CA ARG A 295 10.64 -13.75 0.63
C ARG A 295 11.85 -13.76 1.59
N SER A 296 11.64 -13.41 2.87
CA SER A 296 12.63 -13.37 3.95
C SER A 296 12.64 -14.60 4.87
N ALA A 297 11.73 -15.58 4.68
CA ALA A 297 11.75 -16.82 5.45
C ALA A 297 12.81 -17.80 4.91
N ALA A 298 13.21 -18.75 5.76
CA ALA A 298 14.16 -19.78 5.37
C ALA A 298 13.70 -20.56 4.12
N PRO A 299 14.61 -20.92 3.18
CA PRO A 299 14.28 -21.70 1.99
C PRO A 299 13.53 -23.00 2.33
N MET A 300 12.49 -23.29 1.53
CA MET A 300 11.71 -24.51 1.67
C MET A 300 12.53 -25.72 1.23
N ARG A 301 12.56 -26.74 2.08
CA ARG A 301 13.08 -28.08 1.72
C ARG A 301 11.95 -28.87 1.04
N LEU A 302 12.21 -29.24 -0.21
CA LEU A 302 11.35 -30.07 -1.05
C LEU A 302 12.04 -31.43 -1.26
N TYR A 303 11.40 -32.49 -0.77
CA TYR A 303 11.88 -33.88 -0.84
C TYR A 303 11.15 -34.63 -1.96
N ASP A 304 11.78 -35.67 -2.48
CA ASP A 304 11.21 -36.54 -3.52
C ASP A 304 10.23 -37.56 -2.91
N MET A 305 9.06 -37.77 -3.54
CA MET A 305 8.04 -38.68 -2.99
C MET A 305 8.50 -40.14 -2.94
N ASP A 306 9.25 -40.60 -3.95
CA ASP A 306 9.77 -41.97 -3.97
C ASP A 306 10.75 -42.22 -2.81
N ASP A 307 11.66 -41.26 -2.55
CA ASP A 307 12.61 -41.32 -1.42
C ASP A 307 11.89 -41.30 -0.06
N LEU A 308 10.82 -40.50 0.07
CA LEU A 308 9.97 -40.46 1.27
C LEU A 308 9.26 -41.79 1.52
N ILE A 309 8.71 -42.43 0.49
CA ILE A 309 8.05 -43.74 0.60
C ILE A 309 9.06 -44.81 1.05
N VAL A 310 10.24 -44.86 0.42
CA VAL A 310 11.30 -45.82 0.76
C VAL A 310 11.81 -45.60 2.20
N LEU A 311 12.06 -44.35 2.59
CA LEU A 311 12.49 -44.00 3.95
C LEU A 311 11.40 -44.32 5.00
N SER A 312 10.13 -44.02 4.72
CA SER A 312 9.02 -44.33 5.62
C SER A 312 8.84 -45.83 5.83
N ARG A 313 8.88 -46.62 4.74
CA ARG A 313 8.87 -48.09 4.80
C ARG A 313 10.06 -48.63 5.59
N ARG A 314 11.27 -48.08 5.40
CA ARG A 314 12.48 -48.46 6.17
C ARG A 314 12.35 -48.15 7.66
N VAL A 315 11.77 -47.00 8.02
CA VAL A 315 11.63 -46.54 9.41
C VAL A 315 10.55 -47.31 10.17
N HIS A 316 9.40 -47.59 9.54
CA HIS A 316 8.24 -48.17 10.22
C HIS A 316 8.03 -49.68 9.96
N GLY A 317 8.90 -50.33 9.17
CA GLY A 317 8.82 -51.79 8.93
C GLY A 317 7.84 -52.19 7.83
N GLY A 318 7.75 -51.39 6.76
CA GLY A 318 6.85 -51.61 5.62
C GLY A 318 5.47 -50.95 5.77
N ASP A 319 4.61 -51.12 4.77
CA ASP A 319 3.34 -50.38 4.65
C ASP A 319 2.37 -50.58 5.83
N VAL A 320 2.39 -51.77 6.45
CA VAL A 320 1.58 -52.08 7.64
C VAL A 320 1.95 -51.15 8.80
N GLY A 321 3.25 -50.98 9.09
CA GLY A 321 3.72 -50.11 10.15
C GLY A 321 3.60 -48.62 9.81
N VAL A 322 3.70 -48.23 8.52
CA VAL A 322 3.38 -46.85 8.09
C VAL A 322 1.90 -46.54 8.36
N LYS A 323 0.99 -47.47 8.05
CA LYS A 323 -0.43 -47.34 8.35
C LYS A 323 -0.70 -47.31 9.87
N GLU A 324 -0.05 -48.17 10.65
CA GLU A 324 -0.16 -48.15 12.11
C GLU A 324 0.36 -46.82 12.70
N ALA A 325 1.48 -46.28 12.20
CA ALA A 325 2.00 -44.98 12.61
C ALA A 325 1.05 -43.82 12.26
N LEU A 326 0.35 -43.91 11.12
CA LEU A 326 -0.72 -43.00 10.72
C LEU A 326 -1.93 -43.07 11.68
N GLU A 327 -2.42 -44.26 12.00
CA GLU A 327 -3.55 -44.47 12.92
C GLU A 327 -3.19 -44.12 14.38
N ALA A 328 -1.97 -44.45 14.83
CA ALA A 328 -1.43 -44.02 16.11
C ALA A 328 -1.25 -42.49 16.16
N SER A 329 -0.98 -41.81 15.04
CA SER A 329 -0.89 -40.35 14.96
C SER A 329 -2.27 -39.69 14.96
N SER A 330 -3.26 -40.23 14.23
CA SER A 330 -4.62 -39.68 14.18
C SER A 330 -5.36 -39.89 15.50
N THR A 331 -5.21 -41.06 16.15
CA THR A 331 -5.77 -41.31 17.49
C THR A 331 -5.12 -40.47 18.58
N ARG A 332 -3.80 -40.19 18.51
CA ARG A 332 -3.14 -39.21 19.39
C ARG A 332 -3.70 -37.80 19.16
N SER A 333 -3.78 -37.36 17.90
CA SER A 333 -4.35 -36.05 17.54
C SER A 333 -5.79 -35.89 18.05
N ARG A 334 -6.64 -36.90 17.83
CA ARG A 334 -8.03 -36.90 18.31
C ARG A 334 -8.10 -36.81 19.83
N LYS A 335 -7.34 -37.62 20.57
CA LYS A 335 -7.25 -37.53 22.05
C LYS A 335 -6.77 -36.15 22.52
N THR A 336 -5.85 -35.50 21.81
CA THR A 336 -5.42 -34.13 22.11
C THR A 336 -6.51 -33.09 21.83
N MET A 337 -7.32 -33.27 20.78
CA MET A 337 -8.47 -32.40 20.48
C MET A 337 -9.61 -32.62 21.49
N GLU A 338 -10.03 -33.87 21.72
CA GLU A 338 -11.00 -34.28 22.77
C GLU A 338 -10.61 -33.69 24.15
N SER A 339 -9.33 -33.75 24.51
CA SER A 339 -8.82 -33.16 25.76
C SER A 339 -8.80 -31.63 25.74
N ARG A 340 -8.54 -30.99 24.59
CA ARG A 340 -8.56 -29.53 24.44
C ARG A 340 -10.00 -29.00 24.56
N GLU A 341 -10.94 -29.66 23.89
CA GLU A 341 -12.37 -29.33 23.91
C GLU A 341 -12.94 -29.50 25.33
N ARG A 342 -12.69 -30.64 25.99
CA ARG A 342 -13.09 -30.83 27.40
C ARG A 342 -12.50 -29.76 28.33
N ASN A 343 -11.24 -29.38 28.13
CA ASN A 343 -10.62 -28.30 28.91
C ASN A 343 -11.18 -26.92 28.56
N GLN A 344 -11.70 -26.71 27.35
CA GLN A 344 -12.39 -25.47 26.97
C GLN A 344 -13.82 -25.41 27.53
N GLU A 345 -14.52 -26.55 27.59
CA GLU A 345 -15.85 -26.63 28.20
C GLU A 345 -15.78 -26.40 29.71
N ILE A 346 -14.88 -27.07 30.43
CA ILE A 346 -14.65 -26.85 31.87
C ILE A 346 -14.27 -25.38 32.18
N ARG A 347 -13.63 -24.67 31.24
CA ARG A 347 -13.39 -23.22 31.36
C ARG A 347 -14.66 -22.41 31.10
N ARG A 348 -15.45 -22.77 30.09
CA ARG A 348 -16.72 -22.10 29.77
C ARG A 348 -17.70 -22.22 30.94
N GLU A 349 -17.92 -23.43 31.45
CA GLU A 349 -18.76 -23.71 32.62
C GLU A 349 -18.35 -22.85 33.82
N LYS A 350 -17.05 -22.84 34.18
CA LYS A 350 -16.51 -22.04 35.28
C LYS A 350 -16.65 -20.54 35.08
N LEU A 351 -16.46 -20.05 33.85
CA LEU A 351 -16.62 -18.64 33.54
C LEU A 351 -18.10 -18.23 33.56
N VAL A 352 -18.99 -19.04 32.97
CA VAL A 352 -20.44 -18.80 32.96
C VAL A 352 -20.98 -18.75 34.40
N ALA A 353 -20.61 -19.70 35.25
CA ALA A 353 -21.01 -19.69 36.66
C ALA A 353 -20.55 -18.41 37.39
N LYS A 354 -19.29 -17.98 37.16
CA LYS A 354 -18.74 -16.76 37.79
C LYS A 354 -19.33 -15.46 37.23
N LEU A 355 -19.76 -15.44 35.97
CA LEU A 355 -20.50 -14.32 35.38
C LEU A 355 -21.95 -14.26 35.92
N GLN A 356 -22.61 -15.42 36.05
CA GLN A 356 -23.96 -15.53 36.63
C GLN A 356 -24.00 -15.10 38.11
N GLU A 357 -22.99 -15.46 38.92
CA GLU A 357 -22.78 -14.98 40.30
C GLU A 357 -22.74 -13.45 40.41
N HIS A 358 -22.50 -12.74 39.31
CA HIS A 358 -22.28 -11.30 39.25
C HIS A 358 -23.22 -10.56 38.30
N GLY A 359 -24.30 -11.20 37.82
CA GLY A 359 -25.28 -10.56 36.94
C GLY A 359 -24.68 -10.12 35.60
N MET A 360 -23.87 -10.99 34.98
CA MET A 360 -23.20 -10.75 33.71
C MET A 360 -23.44 -11.90 32.72
N GLU A 361 -23.45 -11.56 31.44
CA GLU A 361 -23.49 -12.51 30.32
C GLU A 361 -22.14 -12.62 29.59
N MET A 362 -21.92 -13.74 28.90
CA MET A 362 -20.78 -13.87 27.98
C MET A 362 -20.86 -12.97 26.73
N SER A 363 -22.05 -12.42 26.44
CA SER A 363 -22.32 -11.52 25.31
C SER A 363 -21.54 -10.20 25.43
N GLU A 364 -21.41 -9.67 26.64
CA GLU A 364 -20.90 -8.33 26.96
C GLU A 364 -19.43 -8.11 26.57
N SER A 365 -18.58 -9.13 26.73
CA SER A 365 -17.18 -9.07 26.34
C SER A 365 -16.71 -10.40 25.76
N GLN A 366 -17.35 -10.78 24.65
CA GLN A 366 -17.11 -12.02 23.92
C GLN A 366 -15.61 -12.25 23.61
N VAL A 367 -14.81 -11.19 23.44
CA VAL A 367 -13.35 -11.26 23.22
C VAL A 367 -12.61 -11.74 24.47
N LEU A 368 -12.87 -11.16 25.64
CA LEU A 368 -12.25 -11.58 26.91
C LEU A 368 -12.64 -13.02 27.25
N CYS A 369 -13.93 -13.35 27.14
CA CYS A 369 -14.46 -14.69 27.38
C CYS A 369 -13.80 -15.73 26.47
N ASN A 370 -13.70 -15.45 25.16
CA ASN A 370 -13.03 -16.34 24.21
C ASN A 370 -11.53 -16.51 24.50
N ASN A 371 -10.84 -15.46 24.94
CA ASN A 371 -9.42 -15.53 25.29
C ASN A 371 -9.19 -16.42 26.52
N TYR A 372 -9.98 -16.24 27.59
CA TYR A 372 -9.93 -17.14 28.75
C TYR A 372 -10.21 -18.60 28.36
N ILE A 373 -11.30 -18.86 27.64
CA ILE A 373 -11.67 -20.22 27.21
C ILE A 373 -10.57 -20.84 26.35
N ARG A 374 -10.10 -20.13 25.30
CA ARG A 374 -9.17 -20.69 24.30
C ARG A 374 -7.76 -20.91 24.84
N SER A 375 -7.19 -19.94 25.57
CA SER A 375 -5.77 -19.94 25.98
C SER A 375 -5.52 -19.93 27.49
N ASN A 376 -6.56 -19.94 28.35
CA ASN A 376 -6.43 -19.86 29.81
C ASN A 376 -5.75 -18.56 30.28
N ALA A 377 -5.94 -17.45 29.55
CA ALA A 377 -5.43 -16.15 29.93
C ALA A 377 -6.33 -15.51 31.00
N GLY A 378 -5.78 -15.23 32.18
CA GLY A 378 -6.50 -14.71 33.35
C GLY A 378 -7.17 -15.78 34.21
N SER A 379 -7.75 -15.36 35.35
CA SER A 379 -8.73 -16.12 36.13
C SER A 379 -10.15 -15.67 35.78
N PRO A 380 -11.21 -16.45 36.09
CA PRO A 380 -12.60 -16.01 35.92
C PRO A 380 -12.88 -14.66 36.60
N ASP A 381 -12.37 -14.46 37.81
CA ASP A 381 -12.52 -13.23 38.59
C ASP A 381 -11.83 -12.03 37.91
N SER A 382 -10.65 -12.24 37.32
CA SER A 382 -9.95 -11.22 36.53
C SER A 382 -10.67 -10.86 35.22
N ILE A 383 -11.47 -11.77 34.66
CA ILE A 383 -12.32 -11.50 33.49
C ILE A 383 -13.56 -10.71 33.92
N VAL A 384 -14.19 -11.09 35.03
CA VAL A 384 -15.30 -10.34 35.65
C VAL A 384 -14.89 -8.90 35.96
N GLU A 385 -13.73 -8.67 36.60
CA GLU A 385 -13.27 -7.32 36.93
C GLU A 385 -12.98 -6.46 35.69
N GLU A 386 -12.39 -7.03 34.65
CA GLU A 386 -12.18 -6.28 33.40
C GLU A 386 -13.52 -6.01 32.68
N ILE A 387 -14.54 -6.88 32.82
CA ILE A 387 -15.91 -6.62 32.34
C ILE A 387 -16.59 -5.51 33.16
N ARG A 388 -16.46 -5.50 34.50
CA ARG A 388 -16.92 -4.40 35.37
C ARG A 388 -16.31 -3.06 34.93
N LYS A 389 -15.00 -3.06 34.70
CA LYS A 389 -14.23 -1.91 34.22
C LYS A 389 -14.61 -1.47 32.79
N GLN A 390 -14.97 -2.40 31.91
CA GLN A 390 -15.51 -2.10 30.58
C GLN A 390 -16.92 -1.50 30.65
N ARG A 391 -17.84 -2.07 31.45
CA ARG A 391 -19.16 -1.48 31.74
C ARG A 391 -19.01 -0.05 32.26
N GLU A 392 -18.11 0.17 33.22
CA GLU A 392 -17.91 1.49 33.84
C GLU A 392 -17.31 2.52 32.87
N LEU A 393 -16.29 2.14 32.10
CA LEU A 393 -15.73 3.00 31.06
C LEU A 393 -16.77 3.34 29.99
N GLN A 394 -17.67 2.41 29.67
CA GLN A 394 -18.77 2.66 28.73
C GLN A 394 -19.80 3.63 29.32
N ARG A 395 -20.25 3.44 30.57
CA ARG A 395 -21.12 4.41 31.27
C ARG A 395 -20.52 5.82 31.30
N ARG A 396 -19.23 5.96 31.62
CA ARG A 396 -18.50 7.25 31.57
C ARG A 396 -18.48 7.88 30.17
N ARG A 397 -18.42 7.09 29.10
CA ARG A 397 -18.46 7.56 27.71
C ARG A 397 -19.86 8.00 27.30
N ASP A 398 -20.88 7.21 27.64
CA ASP A 398 -22.27 7.50 27.30
C ASP A 398 -22.77 8.75 28.04
N GLU A 399 -22.39 8.91 29.32
CA GLU A 399 -22.68 10.13 30.09
C GLU A 399 -21.93 11.36 29.54
N ARG A 400 -20.65 11.24 29.18
CA ARG A 400 -19.94 12.31 28.47
C ARG A 400 -20.62 12.71 27.17
N ARG A 401 -21.07 11.72 26.39
CA ARG A 401 -21.77 11.97 25.12
C ARG A 401 -23.14 12.60 25.35
N ARG A 402 -23.88 12.20 26.40
CA ARG A 402 -25.12 12.85 26.84
C ARG A 402 -24.89 14.32 27.17
N LEU A 403 -23.93 14.62 28.03
CA LEU A 403 -23.57 15.98 28.44
C LEU A 403 -23.04 16.85 27.29
N LEU A 404 -22.28 16.26 26.35
CA LEU A 404 -21.82 16.96 25.16
C LEU A 404 -22.99 17.31 24.22
N ARG A 405 -23.92 16.36 23.98
CA ARG A 405 -25.13 16.59 23.16
C ARG A 405 -26.04 17.66 23.76
N GLU A 406 -26.23 17.64 25.07
CA GLU A 406 -27.01 18.63 25.82
C GLU A 406 -26.44 20.05 25.60
N LYS A 407 -25.11 20.21 25.69
CA LYS A 407 -24.43 21.48 25.47
C LYS A 407 -24.31 21.90 24.00
N LEU A 408 -24.14 20.96 23.07
CA LEU A 408 -24.17 21.24 21.62
C LEU A 408 -25.56 21.73 21.18
N ALA A 409 -26.63 21.08 21.66
CA ALA A 409 -28.00 21.49 21.38
C ALA A 409 -28.29 22.89 21.94
N ALA A 410 -27.85 23.19 23.17
CA ALA A 410 -27.93 24.54 23.74
C ALA A 410 -27.14 25.60 22.96
N ALA A 411 -26.08 25.20 22.25
CA ALA A 411 -25.27 26.07 21.38
C ALA A 411 -25.78 26.13 19.91
N GLY A 412 -26.86 25.42 19.56
CA GLY A 412 -27.37 25.37 18.17
C GLY A 412 -26.46 24.60 17.20
N MET A 413 -25.68 23.64 17.71
CA MET A 413 -24.71 22.81 16.97
C MET A 413 -25.08 21.33 17.01
N ASN A 414 -24.54 20.54 16.08
CA ASN A 414 -24.74 19.09 16.05
C ASN A 414 -23.40 18.31 16.02
N GLU A 415 -23.43 17.03 16.44
CA GLU A 415 -22.22 16.18 16.51
C GLU A 415 -21.54 15.97 15.14
N ALA A 416 -22.26 16.08 14.01
CA ALA A 416 -21.68 15.85 12.69
C ALA A 416 -20.85 17.04 12.15
N GLU A 417 -20.99 18.25 12.71
CA GLU A 417 -20.14 19.41 12.37
C GLU A 417 -18.66 19.13 12.72
N ASP A 418 -18.39 18.42 13.82
CA ASP A 418 -17.09 17.78 14.08
C ASP A 418 -17.19 16.49 14.89
N GLN A 419 -17.54 15.40 14.19
CA GLN A 419 -17.61 14.05 14.74
C GLN A 419 -16.28 13.62 15.39
N TRP A 420 -15.14 14.08 14.86
CA TRP A 420 -13.81 13.69 15.37
C TRP A 420 -13.49 14.39 16.69
N ALA A 421 -13.78 15.68 16.82
CA ALA A 421 -13.62 16.42 18.08
C ALA A 421 -14.57 15.88 19.16
N CYS A 422 -15.83 15.58 18.79
CA CYS A 422 -16.80 14.96 19.68
C CYS A 422 -16.33 13.57 20.17
N ASP A 423 -15.89 12.70 19.26
CA ASP A 423 -15.41 11.36 19.62
C ASP A 423 -14.08 11.39 20.37
N SER A 424 -13.20 12.36 20.12
CA SER A 424 -11.98 12.54 20.91
C SER A 424 -12.30 12.86 22.38
N TYR A 425 -13.23 13.79 22.62
CA TYR A 425 -13.70 14.11 23.97
C TYR A 425 -14.34 12.89 24.65
N VAL A 426 -15.25 12.19 23.95
CA VAL A 426 -15.93 11.01 24.50
C VAL A 426 -14.93 9.88 24.81
N LEU A 427 -14.03 9.54 23.89
CA LEU A 427 -13.14 8.39 24.02
C LEU A 427 -11.94 8.62 24.94
N TYR A 428 -11.36 9.84 24.94
CA TYR A 428 -10.06 10.15 25.55
C TYR A 428 -10.09 11.25 26.62
N GLU A 429 -11.26 11.83 26.94
CA GLU A 429 -11.40 12.90 27.94
C GLU A 429 -10.58 14.16 27.57
N SER A 430 -10.43 14.42 26.26
CA SER A 430 -9.60 15.48 25.70
C SER A 430 -10.26 16.87 25.76
N GLY A 431 -10.15 17.54 26.90
CA GLY A 431 -10.67 18.90 27.13
C GLY A 431 -12.07 18.92 27.76
N THR A 432 -12.72 20.09 27.74
CA THR A 432 -14.10 20.26 28.24
C THR A 432 -15.10 20.38 27.08
N PRO A 433 -16.41 20.14 27.30
CA PRO A 433 -17.43 20.35 26.26
C PRO A 433 -17.41 21.75 25.65
N GLU A 434 -17.12 22.78 26.45
CA GLU A 434 -17.00 24.17 26.01
C GLU A 434 -15.86 24.32 25.00
N SER A 435 -14.69 23.70 25.25
CA SER A 435 -13.58 23.70 24.31
C SER A 435 -13.89 22.97 22.99
N ILE A 436 -14.80 21.98 23.01
CA ILE A 436 -15.28 21.33 21.78
C ILE A 436 -16.25 22.24 21.02
N ILE A 437 -17.16 22.91 21.72
CA ILE A 437 -18.08 23.91 21.16
C ILE A 437 -17.32 25.08 20.52
N THR A 438 -16.29 25.61 21.19
CA THR A 438 -15.41 26.64 20.61
C THR A 438 -14.76 26.17 19.31
N LYS A 439 -14.19 24.95 19.28
CA LYS A 439 -13.57 24.40 18.06
C LYS A 439 -14.56 24.18 16.93
N ILE A 440 -15.80 23.78 17.23
CA ILE A 440 -16.86 23.64 16.23
C ILE A 440 -17.26 25.03 15.68
N ALA A 441 -17.35 26.06 16.53
CA ALA A 441 -17.59 27.43 16.09
C ALA A 441 -16.43 27.97 15.21
N GLU A 442 -15.19 27.84 15.66
CA GLU A 442 -13.97 28.22 14.90
C GLU A 442 -13.92 27.54 13.53
N LYS A 443 -14.20 26.23 13.48
CA LYS A 443 -14.24 25.44 12.24
C LYS A 443 -15.40 25.84 11.34
N ARG A 444 -16.58 26.13 11.89
CA ARG A 444 -17.75 26.61 11.15
C ARG A 444 -17.50 27.98 10.53
N GLU A 445 -16.84 28.87 11.25
CA GLU A 445 -16.42 30.16 10.73
C GLU A 445 -15.33 30.00 9.64
N LEU A 446 -14.32 29.16 9.87
CA LEU A 446 -13.29 28.85 8.88
C LEU A 446 -13.90 28.25 7.59
N ASN A 447 -14.89 27.38 7.72
CA ASN A 447 -15.64 26.83 6.59
C ASN A 447 -16.44 27.92 5.86
N ALA A 448 -17.10 28.83 6.58
CA ALA A 448 -17.83 29.95 5.97
C ALA A 448 -16.88 30.90 5.20
N ARG A 449 -15.74 31.28 5.80
CA ARG A 449 -14.68 32.06 5.12
C ARG A 449 -14.09 31.31 3.91
N THR A 450 -14.00 29.99 3.97
CA THR A 450 -13.50 29.13 2.86
C THR A 450 -14.49 29.06 1.71
N GLU A 451 -15.79 28.93 2.01
CA GLU A 451 -16.86 28.95 1.01
C GLU A 451 -17.02 30.35 0.40
N GLU A 452 -16.93 31.42 1.19
CA GLU A 452 -16.92 32.79 0.67
C GLU A 452 -15.73 33.02 -0.30
N ARG A 453 -14.52 32.61 0.07
CA ARG A 453 -13.34 32.68 -0.81
C ARG A 453 -13.54 31.84 -2.08
N ARG A 454 -14.13 30.65 -1.99
CA ARG A 454 -14.52 29.81 -3.14
C ARG A 454 -15.50 30.53 -4.05
N GLN A 455 -16.54 31.18 -3.50
CA GLN A 455 -17.52 31.91 -4.30
C GLN A 455 -16.91 33.14 -4.97
N ARG A 456 -16.10 33.92 -4.25
CA ARG A 456 -15.36 35.07 -4.82
C ARG A 456 -14.48 34.67 -6.01
N ILE A 457 -13.65 33.63 -5.88
CA ILE A 457 -12.78 33.17 -6.97
C ILE A 457 -13.55 32.49 -8.11
N THR A 458 -14.64 31.77 -7.82
CA THR A 458 -15.49 31.17 -8.86
C THR A 458 -16.17 32.25 -9.70
N SER A 459 -16.73 33.29 -9.07
CA SER A 459 -17.32 34.43 -9.78
C SER A 459 -16.29 35.21 -10.61
N ALA A 460 -15.08 35.42 -10.09
CA ALA A 460 -14.02 36.13 -10.80
C ALA A 460 -13.48 35.33 -12.01
N LEU A 461 -13.34 34.00 -11.89
CA LEU A 461 -12.99 33.13 -13.02
C LEU A 461 -14.12 33.05 -14.05
N ASN A 462 -15.38 32.90 -13.61
CA ASN A 462 -16.54 32.88 -14.52
C ASN A 462 -16.66 34.18 -15.32
N ALA A 463 -16.31 35.33 -14.74
CA ALA A 463 -16.33 36.63 -15.42
C ALA A 463 -15.31 36.74 -16.58
N VAL A 464 -14.25 35.91 -16.58
CA VAL A 464 -13.29 35.78 -17.69
C VAL A 464 -13.49 34.49 -18.51
N GLY A 465 -14.64 33.81 -18.34
CA GLY A 465 -14.99 32.59 -19.08
C GLY A 465 -14.29 31.31 -18.61
N LEU A 466 -13.64 31.32 -17.44
CA LEU A 466 -12.89 30.19 -16.88
C LEU A 466 -13.66 29.47 -15.78
N ASN A 467 -13.48 28.16 -15.70
CA ASN A 467 -14.03 27.33 -14.61
C ASN A 467 -12.99 27.14 -13.49
N LEU A 468 -13.45 27.04 -12.24
CA LEU A 468 -12.59 26.77 -11.09
C LEU A 468 -11.92 25.38 -11.20
N ARG A 469 -10.59 25.39 -11.36
CA ARG A 469 -9.76 24.18 -11.48
C ARG A 469 -9.43 23.55 -10.13
N ALA A 470 -9.86 22.31 -9.93
CA ALA A 470 -9.58 21.53 -8.71
C ALA A 470 -8.11 21.09 -8.59
N ASP A 471 -7.34 21.09 -9.69
CA ASP A 471 -5.92 20.76 -9.73
C ASP A 471 -4.99 21.98 -9.53
N SER A 472 -5.54 23.19 -9.42
CA SER A 472 -4.76 24.42 -9.24
C SER A 472 -4.36 24.63 -7.76
N SER A 473 -3.06 24.53 -7.50
CA SER A 473 -2.47 24.82 -6.18
C SER A 473 -2.77 26.25 -5.70
N LEU A 474 -2.68 27.24 -6.59
CA LEU A 474 -2.96 28.65 -6.29
C LEU A 474 -4.42 28.85 -5.84
N CYS A 475 -5.38 28.31 -6.60
CA CYS A 475 -6.80 28.37 -6.22
C CYS A 475 -7.06 27.65 -4.88
N SER A 476 -6.40 26.52 -4.64
CA SER A 476 -6.51 25.78 -3.37
C SER A 476 -5.92 26.56 -2.19
N GLN A 477 -4.77 27.23 -2.35
CA GLN A 477 -4.17 28.08 -1.33
C GLN A 477 -5.04 29.32 -1.04
N TYR A 478 -5.61 29.95 -2.06
CA TYR A 478 -6.55 31.06 -1.88
C TYR A 478 -7.82 30.62 -1.13
N ILE A 479 -8.46 29.53 -1.57
CA ILE A 479 -9.71 29.03 -0.97
C ILE A 479 -9.50 28.61 0.50
N ASN A 480 -8.45 27.85 0.79
CA ASN A 480 -8.24 27.28 2.13
C ASN A 480 -7.49 28.23 3.07
N GLN A 481 -6.39 28.84 2.61
CA GLN A 481 -5.50 29.67 3.44
C GLN A 481 -5.78 31.18 3.28
N GLY A 482 -6.25 31.63 2.11
CA GLY A 482 -6.42 33.06 1.80
C GLY A 482 -5.14 33.74 1.32
N LYS A 483 -4.17 32.96 0.81
CA LYS A 483 -2.92 33.47 0.22
C LYS A 483 -3.12 33.84 -1.25
N GLY A 484 -2.35 34.82 -1.73
CA GLY A 484 -2.34 35.32 -3.11
C GLY A 484 -3.40 36.40 -3.39
N ASN A 485 -3.13 37.28 -4.36
CA ASN A 485 -4.11 38.25 -4.83
C ASN A 485 -5.12 37.58 -5.78
N LEU A 486 -6.40 37.89 -5.64
CA LEU A 486 -7.47 37.34 -6.48
C LEU A 486 -7.28 37.68 -7.98
N GLU A 487 -6.91 38.93 -8.29
CA GLU A 487 -6.74 39.41 -9.67
C GLU A 487 -5.51 38.77 -10.34
N GLU A 488 -4.44 38.60 -9.58
CA GLU A 488 -3.22 37.90 -9.96
C GLU A 488 -3.51 36.41 -10.24
N ILE A 489 -4.22 35.72 -9.35
CA ILE A 489 -4.59 34.31 -9.54
C ILE A 489 -5.49 34.14 -10.78
N VAL A 490 -6.46 35.03 -11.00
CA VAL A 490 -7.28 35.02 -12.23
C VAL A 490 -6.43 35.23 -13.47
N THR A 491 -5.48 36.18 -13.44
CA THR A 491 -4.53 36.43 -14.55
C THR A 491 -3.69 35.20 -14.85
N ILE A 492 -3.11 34.56 -13.83
CA ILE A 492 -2.32 33.32 -13.99
C ILE A 492 -3.21 32.17 -14.50
N MET A 493 -4.48 32.08 -14.10
CA MET A 493 -5.39 31.08 -14.67
C MET A 493 -5.73 31.35 -16.15
N MET A 494 -5.84 32.61 -16.58
CA MET A 494 -5.98 32.97 -18.01
C MET A 494 -4.73 32.62 -18.80
N GLU A 495 -3.53 32.90 -18.27
CA GLU A 495 -2.27 32.48 -18.89
C GLU A 495 -2.20 30.96 -19.05
N MET A 496 -2.49 30.21 -17.98
CA MET A 496 -2.41 28.75 -18.00
C MET A 496 -3.44 28.14 -18.94
N ASP A 497 -4.66 28.67 -19.02
CA ASP A 497 -5.68 28.27 -20.00
C ASP A 497 -5.20 28.51 -21.44
N TRP A 498 -4.67 29.70 -21.73
CA TRP A 498 -4.08 30.01 -23.04
C TRP A 498 -2.88 29.10 -23.37
N TYR A 499 -1.97 28.85 -22.43
CA TYR A 499 -0.86 27.92 -22.61
C TYR A 499 -1.36 26.51 -22.96
N PHE A 500 -2.38 25.99 -22.25
CA PHE A 500 -2.94 24.66 -22.52
C PHE A 500 -3.75 24.58 -23.83
N ARG A 501 -4.35 25.68 -24.30
CA ARG A 501 -5.20 25.72 -25.50
C ARG A 501 -4.42 26.03 -26.78
N CYS A 502 -3.52 27.01 -26.73
CA CYS A 502 -2.96 27.69 -27.90
C CYS A 502 -1.48 27.37 -28.15
N THR A 503 -0.84 26.57 -27.27
CA THR A 503 0.58 26.23 -27.38
C THR A 503 0.83 24.74 -27.13
N ASN A 504 2.05 24.27 -27.40
CA ASN A 504 2.46 22.90 -27.07
C ASN A 504 2.80 22.69 -25.58
N TYR A 505 2.41 23.58 -24.65
CA TYR A 505 2.72 23.47 -23.22
C TYR A 505 2.34 22.11 -22.62
N ALA A 506 1.23 21.51 -23.07
CA ALA A 506 0.76 20.22 -22.60
C ALA A 506 1.80 19.09 -22.77
N SER A 507 2.62 19.16 -23.82
CA SER A 507 3.78 18.30 -24.06
C SER A 507 5.10 18.91 -23.58
N ALA A 508 5.33 20.23 -23.72
CA ALA A 508 6.58 20.89 -23.32
C ALA A 508 6.88 20.84 -21.81
N ARG A 509 5.85 20.68 -20.95
CA ARG A 509 6.01 20.37 -19.51
C ARG A 509 6.50 18.94 -19.22
N TYR A 510 6.50 18.08 -20.25
CA TYR A 510 7.05 16.74 -20.25
C TYR A 510 8.11 16.64 -21.35
N ILE A 511 9.20 17.42 -21.20
CA ILE A 511 10.44 17.06 -21.88
C ILE A 511 10.78 15.66 -21.39
N GLU A 512 10.64 14.67 -22.26
CA GLU A 512 11.36 13.42 -22.07
C GLU A 512 12.82 13.79 -22.24
N VAL A 513 13.48 13.97 -21.09
CA VAL A 513 14.93 13.95 -21.02
C VAL A 513 15.30 12.55 -21.49
N GLU A 514 15.61 12.44 -22.77
CA GLU A 514 16.44 11.36 -23.28
C GLU A 514 17.69 11.40 -22.40
N TYR A 515 17.80 10.40 -21.53
CA TYR A 515 19.04 10.10 -20.86
C TYR A 515 19.93 9.54 -21.96
N ASP A 516 20.76 10.38 -22.58
CA ASP A 516 21.86 9.95 -23.44
C ASP A 516 22.54 8.74 -22.75
N ASP A 517 22.63 7.61 -23.44
CA ASP A 517 22.79 6.29 -22.83
C ASP A 517 24.04 6.20 -21.93
N TYR A 518 23.84 6.46 -20.64
CA TYR A 518 24.77 6.11 -19.56
C TYR A 518 24.65 4.60 -19.27
N ASP A 519 24.97 3.81 -20.30
CA ASP A 519 25.08 2.34 -20.29
C ASP A 519 26.14 1.86 -19.27
N ASP A 520 27.01 2.77 -18.84
CA ASP A 520 28.14 2.62 -17.90
C ASP A 520 27.71 2.39 -16.42
N TRP A 521 26.41 2.19 -16.13
CA TRP A 521 25.87 2.01 -14.77
C TRP A 521 25.38 0.60 -14.43
N TYR A 522 25.53 -0.39 -15.32
CA TYR A 522 24.98 -1.75 -15.13
C TYR A 522 25.95 -2.94 -15.15
N ASP A 523 27.24 -2.71 -14.88
CA ASP A 523 28.21 -3.80 -14.60
C ASP A 523 28.40 -4.07 -13.08
N SER A 524 27.30 -3.94 -12.31
CA SER A 524 27.22 -4.18 -10.86
C SER A 524 26.30 -5.36 -10.55
N GLU A 525 26.84 -6.58 -10.57
CA GLU A 525 26.12 -7.86 -10.45
C GLU A 525 25.41 -8.14 -9.10
N GLU A 526 25.18 -7.17 -8.21
CA GLU A 526 24.58 -7.43 -6.87
C GLU A 526 23.54 -6.40 -6.36
N SER A 527 22.89 -5.65 -7.26
CA SER A 527 21.93 -4.58 -6.89
C SER A 527 20.49 -5.09 -6.62
N ASP A 528 20.14 -5.44 -5.37
CA ASP A 528 18.82 -6.02 -4.96
C ASP A 528 17.64 -5.00 -4.94
N TRP A 529 17.33 -4.38 -6.08
CA TRP A 529 16.23 -3.39 -6.23
C TRP A 529 14.91 -3.96 -6.76
N SER A 530 14.70 -5.27 -6.63
CA SER A 530 13.54 -5.97 -7.21
C SER A 530 12.27 -5.87 -6.33
N ASP A 531 11.81 -4.64 -6.05
CA ASP A 531 10.57 -4.34 -5.31
C ASP A 531 9.85 -3.03 -5.72
N TRP A 532 9.88 -2.64 -7.00
CA TRP A 532 8.97 -1.61 -7.53
C TRP A 532 8.39 -2.00 -8.90
N GLY A 533 7.16 -2.53 -8.89
CA GLY A 533 6.37 -2.69 -10.11
C GLY A 533 5.78 -1.34 -10.58
N TYR A 534 5.67 -1.15 -11.90
CA TYR A 534 4.98 -0.03 -12.54
C TYR A 534 5.54 1.39 -12.32
N PHE A 535 6.86 1.55 -12.14
CA PHE A 535 7.47 2.76 -12.67
C PHE A 535 7.44 2.71 -14.20
N ARG A 536 6.46 3.39 -14.80
CA ARG A 536 6.78 4.16 -16.01
C ARG A 536 7.94 5.09 -15.60
N GLY A 537 9.02 5.12 -16.40
CA GLY A 537 10.22 5.88 -16.05
C GLY A 537 9.87 7.30 -15.60
N PRO A 538 10.51 7.83 -14.55
CA PRO A 538 10.11 9.09 -13.95
C PRO A 538 10.30 10.23 -14.94
N ARG A 539 9.24 10.53 -15.71
CA ARG A 539 9.10 11.78 -16.46
C ARG A 539 9.24 12.90 -15.45
N ARG A 540 10.45 13.44 -15.35
CA ARG A 540 10.75 14.59 -14.48
C ARG A 540 9.78 15.68 -14.88
N MET A 541 8.89 16.03 -13.97
CA MET A 541 7.97 17.13 -14.19
C MET A 541 8.85 18.37 -14.30
N VAL A 542 9.01 18.86 -15.53
CA VAL A 542 9.81 20.05 -15.82
C VAL A 542 9.19 21.20 -15.03
N ASP A 543 10.02 22.07 -14.47
CA ASP A 543 9.57 23.32 -13.87
C ASP A 543 8.51 23.96 -14.78
N SER A 544 7.35 24.30 -14.20
CA SER A 544 6.23 24.86 -14.96
C SER A 544 6.65 26.07 -15.76
N ASP A 545 7.59 26.87 -15.25
CA ASP A 545 8.01 28.09 -15.92
C ASP A 545 9.05 27.84 -17.02
N HIS A 546 9.89 26.80 -16.91
CA HIS A 546 10.66 26.31 -18.06
C HIS A 546 9.71 25.80 -19.16
N GLY A 547 8.69 25.02 -18.80
CA GLY A 547 7.65 24.56 -19.74
C GLY A 547 6.95 25.72 -20.45
N LYS A 548 6.57 26.78 -19.71
CA LYS A 548 6.00 28.03 -20.28
C LYS A 548 6.99 28.68 -21.25
N ARG A 549 8.24 28.90 -20.83
CA ARG A 549 9.29 29.55 -21.65
C ARG A 549 9.54 28.81 -22.97
N VAL A 550 9.56 27.47 -22.96
CA VAL A 550 9.67 26.65 -24.18
C VAL A 550 8.43 26.81 -25.06
N ALA A 551 7.24 26.66 -24.50
CA ALA A 551 5.98 26.72 -25.26
C ALA A 551 5.72 28.09 -25.87
N LEU A 552 6.00 29.18 -25.14
CA LEU A 552 5.90 30.55 -25.63
C LEU A 552 6.88 30.81 -26.78
N THR A 553 8.11 30.29 -26.68
CA THR A 553 9.12 30.42 -27.75
C THR A 553 8.70 29.64 -28.99
N GLY A 554 8.10 28.45 -28.83
CA GLY A 554 7.52 27.68 -29.94
C GLY A 554 6.38 28.42 -30.65
N TRP A 555 5.46 29.02 -29.88
CA TRP A 555 4.36 29.81 -30.43
C TRP A 555 4.85 31.04 -31.20
N VAL A 556 5.80 31.80 -30.65
CA VAL A 556 6.38 32.97 -31.35
C VAL A 556 7.09 32.55 -32.64
N LYS A 557 7.86 31.45 -32.64
CA LYS A 557 8.48 30.91 -33.88
C LYS A 557 7.42 30.57 -34.92
N ALA A 558 6.32 29.91 -34.54
CA ALA A 558 5.22 29.58 -35.46
C ALA A 558 4.53 30.84 -36.04
N ARG A 559 4.30 31.86 -35.21
CA ARG A 559 3.71 33.16 -35.64
C ARG A 559 4.61 33.91 -36.63
N LEU A 560 5.93 33.95 -36.38
CA LEU A 560 6.87 34.58 -37.31
C LEU A 560 6.97 33.80 -38.62
N ALA A 561 6.91 32.46 -38.57
CA ALA A 561 6.91 31.60 -39.75
C ALA A 561 5.65 31.73 -40.62
N SER A 562 4.50 32.10 -40.05
CA SER A 562 3.28 32.42 -40.82
C SER A 562 3.25 33.87 -41.36
N GLY A 563 4.33 34.64 -41.16
CA GLY A 563 4.47 36.01 -41.67
C GLY A 563 3.74 37.09 -40.86
N ASN A 564 3.13 36.74 -39.71
CA ASN A 564 2.48 37.74 -38.85
C ASN A 564 3.51 38.49 -37.99
N LEU A 565 4.06 39.55 -38.58
CA LEU A 565 5.02 40.48 -37.96
C LEU A 565 4.35 41.58 -37.11
N GLN A 566 3.01 41.66 -37.05
CA GLN A 566 2.35 42.72 -36.28
C GLN A 566 2.51 42.51 -34.77
N PRO A 567 2.63 43.60 -33.97
CA PRO A 567 2.57 43.53 -32.52
C PRO A 567 1.30 42.83 -32.03
N VAL A 568 1.43 41.98 -31.01
CA VAL A 568 0.31 41.23 -30.42
C VAL A 568 -0.75 42.14 -29.76
N SER A 569 -0.39 43.39 -29.47
CA SER A 569 -1.31 44.46 -29.08
C SER A 569 -2.28 44.89 -30.19
N GLU A 570 -1.98 44.58 -31.46
CA GLU A 570 -2.82 44.89 -32.63
C GLU A 570 -3.69 43.71 -33.10
N ASP A 571 -3.44 42.49 -32.59
CA ASP A 571 -4.22 41.29 -32.95
C ASP A 571 -5.74 41.49 -32.70
N HIS A 572 -6.55 40.88 -33.55
CA HIS A 572 -7.99 40.76 -33.31
C HIS A 572 -8.27 40.00 -32.00
N ASP A 573 -9.30 40.44 -31.28
CA ASP A 573 -9.67 39.90 -29.98
C ASP A 573 -10.34 38.53 -30.15
N THR A 574 -9.50 37.49 -30.13
CA THR A 574 -9.84 36.10 -30.45
C THR A 574 -9.42 35.19 -29.30
N PRO A 575 -10.04 33.99 -29.11
CA PRO A 575 -9.64 33.05 -28.06
C PRO A 575 -8.20 32.51 -28.17
N GLU A 576 -7.56 32.72 -29.33
CA GLU A 576 -6.15 32.36 -29.59
C GLU A 576 -5.17 33.47 -29.19
N ARG A 577 -5.66 34.69 -28.96
CA ARG A 577 -4.86 35.85 -28.55
C ARG A 577 -4.31 35.63 -27.13
N PRO A 578 -3.00 35.79 -26.88
CA PRO A 578 -2.43 35.66 -25.54
C PRO A 578 -2.93 36.75 -24.59
N PRO A 579 -3.12 36.44 -23.29
CA PRO A 579 -3.43 37.43 -22.26
C PRO A 579 -2.43 38.60 -22.21
N ARG A 580 -2.92 39.78 -21.80
CA ARG A 580 -2.15 41.04 -21.80
C ARG A 580 -0.86 40.99 -20.99
N SER A 581 -0.83 40.19 -19.92
CA SER A 581 0.34 39.96 -19.07
C SER A 581 1.52 39.31 -19.81
N LEU A 582 1.25 38.49 -20.84
CA LEU A 582 2.30 37.84 -21.65
C LEU A 582 2.87 38.75 -22.74
N TRP A 583 2.19 39.84 -23.12
CA TRP A 583 2.61 40.70 -24.23
C TRP A 583 4.05 41.23 -24.10
N PRO A 584 4.55 41.65 -22.91
CA PRO A 584 5.94 42.10 -22.75
C PRO A 584 6.98 40.98 -22.82
N GLU A 585 6.64 39.71 -22.52
CA GLU A 585 7.55 38.59 -22.77
C GLU A 585 7.55 38.20 -24.25
N ILE A 586 6.37 38.18 -24.88
CA ILE A 586 6.24 37.90 -26.31
C ILE A 586 6.99 38.94 -27.15
N ALA A 587 6.85 40.23 -26.86
CA ALA A 587 7.59 41.29 -27.57
C ALA A 587 9.11 41.08 -27.48
N ARG A 588 9.65 40.81 -26.28
CA ARG A 588 11.08 40.50 -26.07
C ARG A 588 11.53 39.26 -26.86
N LYS A 589 10.74 38.18 -26.85
CA LYS A 589 11.03 36.95 -27.61
C LYS A 589 10.95 37.16 -29.13
N SER A 590 9.98 37.94 -29.62
CA SER A 590 9.84 38.26 -31.04
C SER A 590 11.03 39.05 -31.56
N ILE A 591 11.48 40.06 -30.82
CA ILE A 591 12.67 40.84 -31.17
C ILE A 591 13.92 39.94 -31.21
N ALA A 592 14.15 39.13 -30.17
CA ALA A 592 15.30 38.23 -30.11
C ALA A 592 15.31 37.21 -31.27
N LEU A 593 14.15 36.66 -31.65
CA LEU A 593 14.02 35.73 -32.77
C LEU A 593 14.16 36.42 -34.13
N LEU A 594 13.65 37.65 -34.30
CA LEU A 594 13.83 38.43 -35.53
C LEU A 594 15.29 38.84 -35.74
N VAL A 595 16.00 39.23 -34.68
CA VAL A 595 17.46 39.50 -34.74
C VAL A 595 18.23 38.23 -35.11
N GLY A 596 17.86 37.07 -34.56
CA GLY A 596 18.41 35.78 -34.97
C GLY A 596 18.22 35.48 -36.45
N VAL A 597 16.97 35.56 -36.95
CA VAL A 597 16.65 35.33 -38.37
C VAL A 597 17.31 36.36 -39.29
N ALA A 598 17.48 37.61 -38.85
CA ALA A 598 18.23 38.62 -39.59
C ALA A 598 19.73 38.29 -39.64
N ALA A 599 20.34 37.83 -38.54
CA ALA A 599 21.73 37.37 -38.51
C ALA A 599 21.94 36.13 -39.38
N ASP A 600 21.07 35.11 -39.28
CA ASP A 600 21.11 33.90 -40.12
C ASP A 600 21.02 34.25 -41.61
N ARG A 601 20.18 35.24 -41.98
CA ARG A 601 20.09 35.77 -43.34
C ARG A 601 21.32 36.55 -43.77
N LEU A 602 21.89 37.39 -42.90
CA LEU A 602 23.11 38.13 -43.19
C LEU A 602 24.30 37.18 -43.41
N VAL A 603 24.42 36.12 -42.60
CA VAL A 603 25.41 35.05 -42.81
C VAL A 603 25.15 34.33 -44.14
N ALA A 604 23.91 33.89 -44.41
CA ALA A 604 23.58 33.17 -45.64
C ALA A 604 23.72 34.03 -46.92
N GLU A 605 23.57 35.36 -46.84
CA GLU A 605 23.80 36.27 -47.96
C GLU A 605 25.29 36.66 -48.08
N ALA A 606 26.02 36.73 -46.97
CA ALA A 606 27.47 36.86 -46.96
C ALA A 606 28.14 35.63 -47.59
N ASP A 607 27.72 34.40 -47.26
CA ASP A 607 28.23 33.16 -47.86
C ASP A 607 28.04 33.14 -49.40
N LYS A 608 26.89 33.61 -49.90
CA LYS A 608 26.65 33.77 -51.35
C LYS A 608 27.54 34.86 -51.97
N SER A 609 27.72 35.98 -51.26
CA SER A 609 28.42 37.17 -51.78
C SER A 609 29.94 37.05 -51.72
N LEU A 610 30.47 36.30 -50.74
CA LEU A 610 31.90 36.07 -50.50
C LEU A 610 32.41 34.77 -51.16
N GLY A 611 31.50 33.97 -51.73
CA GLY A 611 31.80 33.11 -52.89
C GLY A 611 32.96 32.13 -52.75
N SER A 612 33.09 31.45 -51.60
CA SER A 612 34.11 30.41 -51.31
C SER A 612 35.60 30.81 -51.30
N GLU A 613 35.97 31.99 -51.81
CA GLU A 613 37.39 32.36 -52.04
C GLU A 613 38.06 33.03 -50.83
N ILE A 614 37.27 33.43 -49.81
CA ILE A 614 37.71 34.28 -48.67
C ILE A 614 38.00 33.48 -47.38
N LEU A 615 38.09 32.13 -47.45
CA LEU A 615 38.53 31.25 -46.34
C LEU A 615 40.03 31.37 -45.98
N ARG A 616 40.63 32.57 -46.07
CA ARG A 616 42.09 32.81 -45.90
C ARG A 616 42.49 34.14 -45.25
N THR A 617 41.57 34.99 -44.80
CA THR A 617 41.88 36.26 -44.12
C THR A 617 41.34 36.30 -42.70
N ASP A 618 42.08 36.95 -41.79
CA ASP A 618 41.77 36.96 -40.35
C ASP A 618 40.39 37.57 -40.03
N PRO A 619 39.61 36.97 -39.12
CA PRO A 619 38.28 37.45 -38.76
C PRO A 619 38.29 38.79 -38.01
N GLU A 620 39.44 39.24 -37.48
CA GLU A 620 39.56 40.51 -36.75
C GLU A 620 39.39 41.77 -37.62
N GLN A 621 39.37 41.65 -38.95
CA GLN A 621 39.27 42.81 -39.86
C GLN A 621 37.83 43.11 -40.35
N PHE A 622 36.83 42.31 -39.99
CA PHE A 622 35.45 42.47 -40.48
C PHE A 622 34.53 43.26 -39.53
N THR A 623 34.72 44.57 -39.46
CA THR A 623 33.73 45.48 -38.84
C THR A 623 32.80 46.06 -39.90
N LEU A 624 31.61 45.45 -40.06
CA LEU A 624 30.49 46.08 -40.78
C LEU A 624 29.99 47.30 -39.99
N ASP A 625 29.87 48.45 -40.66
CA ASP A 625 29.37 49.68 -40.06
C ASP A 625 27.84 49.69 -39.99
N GLU A 626 27.31 50.36 -38.97
CA GLU A 626 25.87 50.47 -38.69
C GLU A 626 25.03 50.93 -39.91
N PRO A 627 25.47 51.93 -40.73
CA PRO A 627 24.78 52.29 -41.97
C PRO A 627 24.64 51.14 -42.98
N THR A 628 25.65 50.27 -43.11
CA THR A 628 25.59 49.11 -44.03
C THR A 628 24.62 48.06 -43.53
N ILE A 629 24.56 47.81 -42.22
CA ILE A 629 23.59 46.89 -41.61
C ILE A 629 22.16 47.39 -41.82
N ILE A 630 21.90 48.67 -41.55
CA ILE A 630 20.59 49.31 -41.78
C ILE A 630 20.20 49.21 -43.27
N ARG A 631 21.12 49.52 -44.19
CA ARG A 631 20.88 49.45 -45.64
C ARG A 631 20.53 48.04 -46.13
N LEU A 632 21.13 46.99 -45.57
CA LEU A 632 20.81 45.60 -45.91
C LEU A 632 19.42 45.17 -45.37
N LEU A 633 18.99 45.73 -44.24
CA LEU A 633 17.64 45.51 -43.70
C LEU A 633 16.56 46.23 -44.53
N ASP A 634 16.80 47.48 -44.93
CA ASP A 634 15.88 48.22 -45.82
C ASP A 634 15.77 47.55 -47.21
N GLN A 635 16.89 47.11 -47.78
CA GLN A 635 16.91 46.44 -49.09
C GLN A 635 16.27 45.03 -49.08
N SER A 636 16.05 44.43 -47.91
CA SER A 636 15.41 43.10 -47.78
C SER A 636 13.95 43.15 -47.30
N SER A 637 13.39 44.35 -47.11
CA SER A 637 11.95 44.54 -46.93
C SER A 637 11.20 44.34 -48.27
N PRO A 638 10.26 43.38 -48.38
CA PRO A 638 9.59 43.11 -49.65
C PRO A 638 8.72 44.29 -50.08
N THR A 639 9.04 44.88 -51.24
CA THR A 639 8.29 45.99 -51.82
C THR A 639 6.83 45.60 -52.06
N ARG A 640 5.91 46.44 -51.57
CA ARG A 640 4.48 46.12 -51.38
C ARG A 640 3.64 46.08 -52.68
N HIS A 641 4.26 45.86 -53.82
CA HIS A 641 3.64 45.86 -55.15
C HIS A 641 4.14 44.70 -56.00
N GLU A 642 3.53 43.52 -55.82
CA GLU A 642 2.85 42.80 -56.89
C GLU A 642 2.09 41.56 -56.35
N ARG A 643 1.18 41.00 -57.16
CA ARG A 643 0.45 39.73 -56.96
C ARG A 643 -0.48 39.62 -55.73
N TYR A 644 -1.68 40.16 -55.87
CA TYR A 644 -2.89 39.52 -55.34
C TYR A 644 -3.97 39.42 -56.44
N SER A 645 -3.93 38.34 -57.22
CA SER A 645 -5.03 37.94 -58.09
C SER A 645 -5.96 37.01 -57.31
N PHE A 646 -7.11 37.51 -56.88
CA PHE A 646 -8.10 36.70 -56.17
C PHE A 646 -8.70 35.64 -57.08
N HIS A 647 -8.54 34.36 -56.72
CA HIS A 647 -9.54 33.34 -57.03
C HIS A 647 -10.43 33.15 -55.80
N PRO A 648 -11.77 33.25 -55.93
CA PRO A 648 -12.67 32.95 -54.83
C PRO A 648 -12.69 31.44 -54.54
N PRO A 649 -12.90 31.01 -53.28
CA PRO A 649 -13.13 29.60 -52.97
C PRO A 649 -14.44 29.10 -53.61
N PRO A 650 -14.53 27.83 -54.01
CA PRO A 650 -15.76 27.26 -54.54
C PRO A 650 -16.86 27.22 -53.46
N PRO A 651 -18.15 27.38 -53.84
CA PRO A 651 -19.25 27.35 -52.89
C PRO A 651 -19.45 25.95 -52.28
N PRO A 652 -19.94 25.85 -51.03
CA PRO A 652 -20.25 24.57 -50.41
C PRO A 652 -21.40 23.88 -51.14
N SER A 653 -21.26 22.57 -51.39
CA SER A 653 -22.32 21.75 -51.99
C SER A 653 -23.38 21.39 -50.95
N PRO A 654 -24.68 21.32 -51.33
CA PRO A 654 -25.78 21.05 -50.41
C PRO A 654 -25.83 19.57 -49.96
N PRO A 655 -26.51 19.25 -48.84
CA PRO A 655 -26.72 17.87 -48.40
C PRO A 655 -27.64 17.13 -49.37
N ALA A 656 -27.29 15.87 -49.69
CA ALA A 656 -28.11 14.96 -50.46
C ALA A 656 -28.66 13.83 -49.58
N ASP A 657 -29.97 13.81 -49.40
CA ASP A 657 -30.69 12.69 -48.81
C ASP A 657 -30.84 11.53 -49.82
N GLN A 658 -30.83 10.30 -49.31
CA GLN A 658 -31.43 9.06 -49.84
C GLN A 658 -31.43 8.77 -51.36
N VAL A 659 -30.81 7.65 -51.75
CA VAL A 659 -31.47 6.54 -52.49
C VAL A 659 -30.61 5.25 -52.45
N GLN A 660 -31.23 4.09 -52.69
CA GLN A 660 -30.66 2.74 -52.59
C GLN A 660 -29.87 2.33 -53.86
N GLY A 661 -28.89 1.40 -53.80
CA GLY A 661 -28.14 1.06 -55.03
C GLY A 661 -27.09 -0.08 -55.11
N ALA A 662 -27.13 -1.15 -54.30
CA ALA A 662 -26.54 -2.50 -54.58
C ALA A 662 -25.04 -2.72 -54.97
N SER A 663 -24.57 -3.99 -54.91
CA SER A 663 -23.24 -4.55 -55.32
C SER A 663 -22.00 -4.03 -54.54
N SER A 664 -21.30 -4.84 -53.71
CA SER A 664 -20.34 -5.94 -54.00
C SER A 664 -19.00 -5.44 -54.59
N ASP A 665 -17.80 -5.92 -54.20
CA ASP A 665 -17.41 -7.15 -53.49
C ASP A 665 -16.00 -7.00 -52.85
N SER A 666 -15.73 -7.58 -51.65
CA SER A 666 -14.35 -7.83 -51.16
C SER A 666 -14.24 -8.66 -49.86
N SER A 667 -13.82 -9.92 -49.98
CA SER A 667 -13.07 -10.75 -49.01
C SER A 667 -13.36 -10.66 -47.50
N GLU A 668 -13.92 -11.74 -46.92
CA GLU A 668 -13.88 -11.99 -45.48
C GLU A 668 -12.44 -12.22 -44.96
N LYS A 669 -12.09 -11.56 -43.85
CA LYS A 669 -11.03 -12.03 -42.94
C LYS A 669 -11.60 -12.15 -41.53
N ASN A 670 -11.57 -13.36 -40.98
CA ASN A 670 -12.20 -13.73 -39.72
C ASN A 670 -11.52 -13.08 -38.49
N GLN A 671 -11.81 -11.80 -38.24
CA GLN A 671 -11.53 -11.16 -36.95
C GLN A 671 -12.69 -11.42 -35.99
N ARG A 672 -12.43 -12.18 -34.92
CA ARG A 672 -13.37 -12.31 -33.79
C ARG A 672 -13.36 -11.03 -32.94
N THR A 673 -14.03 -9.98 -33.41
CA THR A 673 -14.36 -8.80 -32.59
C THR A 673 -15.04 -9.24 -31.31
N SER A 674 -14.65 -8.70 -30.15
CA SER A 674 -15.30 -9.05 -28.89
C SER A 674 -16.77 -8.61 -28.90
N PHE A 675 -17.62 -9.32 -28.14
CA PHE A 675 -19.04 -8.94 -28.00
C PHE A 675 -19.20 -7.52 -27.42
N SER A 676 -18.24 -7.07 -26.60
CA SER A 676 -18.09 -5.70 -26.12
C SER A 676 -17.81 -4.68 -27.23
N GLU A 677 -16.95 -4.99 -28.20
CA GLU A 677 -16.66 -4.10 -29.34
C GLU A 677 -17.85 -4.03 -30.29
N PHE A 678 -18.49 -5.17 -30.59
CA PHE A 678 -19.72 -5.23 -31.38
C PHE A 678 -20.82 -4.33 -30.79
N LEU A 679 -21.07 -4.41 -29.47
CA LEU A 679 -22.05 -3.55 -28.80
C LEU A 679 -21.61 -2.09 -28.73
N ARG A 680 -20.32 -1.80 -28.54
CA ARG A 680 -19.79 -0.43 -28.58
C ARG A 680 -19.91 0.21 -29.97
N GLN A 681 -19.80 -0.59 -31.04
CA GLN A 681 -19.98 -0.15 -32.43
C GLN A 681 -21.46 0.06 -32.78
N GLN A 682 -22.36 -0.82 -32.32
CA GLN A 682 -23.79 -0.75 -32.60
C GLN A 682 -24.54 0.32 -31.77
N LEU A 683 -24.13 0.57 -30.52
CA LEU A 683 -24.81 1.53 -29.63
C LEU A 683 -24.14 2.91 -29.60
N GLY A 684 -22.92 3.04 -30.10
CA GLY A 684 -22.07 4.20 -29.90
C GLY A 684 -21.35 4.19 -28.54
N GLY A 685 -20.15 4.77 -28.49
CA GLY A 685 -19.23 4.66 -27.35
C GLY A 685 -19.83 5.06 -26.00
N ASN A 686 -20.47 6.23 -25.94
CA ASN A 686 -21.01 6.79 -24.69
C ASN A 686 -22.23 6.00 -24.20
N ARG A 687 -23.23 5.80 -25.06
CA ARG A 687 -24.45 5.03 -24.74
C ARG A 687 -24.14 3.59 -24.33
N PHE A 688 -23.14 2.95 -24.92
CA PHE A 688 -22.64 1.65 -24.45
C PHE A 688 -22.09 1.74 -23.01
N MET A 689 -21.25 2.73 -22.71
CA MET A 689 -20.67 2.91 -21.37
C MET A 689 -21.72 3.27 -20.32
N ASP A 690 -22.73 4.06 -20.66
CA ASP A 690 -23.85 4.40 -19.76
C ASP A 690 -24.67 3.15 -19.42
N ILE A 691 -25.08 2.38 -20.44
CA ILE A 691 -25.87 1.15 -20.27
C ILE A 691 -25.07 0.08 -19.53
N PHE A 692 -23.77 -0.06 -19.81
CA PHE A 692 -22.88 -0.95 -19.07
C PHE A 692 -22.74 -0.51 -17.60
N SER A 693 -22.66 0.80 -17.34
CA SER A 693 -22.55 1.35 -15.98
C SER A 693 -23.84 1.20 -15.18
N GLN A 694 -25.00 1.41 -15.81
CA GLN A 694 -26.32 1.16 -15.20
C GLN A 694 -26.53 -0.33 -14.91
N ALA A 695 -26.23 -1.21 -15.87
CA ALA A 695 -26.30 -2.67 -15.69
C ALA A 695 -25.38 -3.13 -14.54
N LYS A 696 -24.14 -2.64 -14.52
CA LYS A 696 -23.18 -2.91 -13.43
C LYS A 696 -23.74 -2.41 -12.09
N ARG A 697 -24.23 -1.17 -12.01
CA ARG A 697 -24.79 -0.59 -10.77
C ARG A 697 -25.97 -1.42 -10.24
N ARG A 698 -26.96 -1.75 -11.08
CA ARG A 698 -28.11 -2.59 -10.66
C ARG A 698 -27.68 -3.97 -10.18
N ILE A 699 -26.68 -4.60 -10.80
CA ILE A 699 -26.12 -5.88 -10.32
C ILE A 699 -25.53 -5.71 -8.91
N TYR A 700 -24.73 -4.67 -8.66
CA TYR A 700 -24.19 -4.39 -7.31
C TYR A 700 -25.29 -4.09 -6.29
N ASP A 701 -26.26 -3.25 -6.63
CA ASP A 701 -27.34 -2.83 -5.73
C ASP A 701 -28.27 -3.99 -5.36
N ASN A 702 -28.61 -4.86 -6.31
CA ASN A 702 -29.44 -6.04 -6.05
C ASN A 702 -28.71 -7.05 -5.13
N GLN A 703 -27.42 -7.31 -5.36
CA GLN A 703 -26.59 -8.14 -4.47
C GLN A 703 -26.46 -7.51 -3.06
N ALA A 704 -26.31 -6.19 -2.97
CA ALA A 704 -26.26 -5.47 -1.69
C ALA A 704 -27.59 -5.53 -0.94
N ARG A 705 -28.73 -5.38 -1.61
CA ARG A 705 -30.08 -5.53 -1.03
C ARG A 705 -30.30 -6.94 -0.47
N LYS A 706 -29.94 -7.98 -1.23
CA LYS A 706 -30.03 -9.38 -0.77
C LYS A 706 -29.17 -9.63 0.46
N PHE A 707 -27.92 -9.15 0.45
CA PHE A 707 -27.02 -9.21 1.60
C PHE A 707 -27.59 -8.53 2.86
N VAL A 708 -28.24 -7.37 2.74
CA VAL A 708 -28.87 -6.66 3.87
C VAL A 708 -30.06 -7.44 4.43
N ILE A 709 -30.88 -8.06 3.58
CA ILE A 709 -32.01 -8.90 4.00
C ILE A 709 -31.49 -10.11 4.79
N ASP A 710 -30.53 -10.85 4.24
CA ASP A 710 -29.97 -12.06 4.85
C ASP A 710 -29.26 -11.76 6.19
N HIS A 711 -28.56 -10.63 6.32
CA HIS A 711 -27.87 -10.27 7.58
C HIS A 711 -28.82 -9.74 8.67
N ASN A 712 -29.86 -8.99 8.31
CA ASN A 712 -30.86 -8.49 9.28
C ASN A 712 -31.63 -9.65 9.92
N ALA A 713 -31.93 -10.72 9.16
CA ALA A 713 -32.53 -11.95 9.69
C ALA A 713 -31.65 -12.68 10.73
N VAL A 714 -30.35 -12.37 10.80
CA VAL A 714 -29.37 -13.01 11.70
C VAL A 714 -28.86 -12.01 12.77
N GLY A 715 -29.52 -10.86 12.94
CA GLY A 715 -29.30 -9.94 14.06
C GLY A 715 -27.87 -9.38 14.20
N THR A 716 -27.10 -9.34 13.12
CA THR A 716 -25.68 -8.95 13.13
C THR A 716 -25.45 -7.63 12.40
N ARG A 717 -24.53 -6.81 12.91
CA ARG A 717 -24.28 -5.45 12.38
C ARG A 717 -23.89 -5.49 10.89
N PRO A 718 -24.37 -4.54 10.06
CA PRO A 718 -24.08 -4.51 8.64
C PRO A 718 -22.58 -4.32 8.37
N VAL A 719 -21.99 -5.28 7.66
CA VAL A 719 -20.63 -5.20 7.11
C VAL A 719 -20.74 -4.68 5.68
N ARG A 720 -19.84 -3.79 5.22
CA ARG A 720 -19.82 -3.39 3.81
C ARG A 720 -19.61 -4.62 2.92
N LEU A 721 -20.42 -4.75 1.87
CA LEU A 721 -20.38 -5.87 0.90
C LEU A 721 -18.96 -6.11 0.36
N GLU A 722 -18.23 -5.03 0.09
CA GLU A 722 -16.82 -5.01 -0.34
C GLU A 722 -15.92 -5.87 0.58
N ASN A 723 -16.02 -5.68 1.90
CA ASN A 723 -15.25 -6.40 2.91
C ASN A 723 -15.66 -7.88 3.03
N TRP A 724 -16.87 -8.24 2.61
CA TRP A 724 -17.37 -9.62 2.67
C TRP A 724 -17.00 -10.40 1.39
N LEU A 725 -17.03 -9.74 0.23
CA LEU A 725 -16.51 -10.27 -1.04
C LEU A 725 -14.99 -10.48 -0.96
N GLN A 726 -14.22 -9.51 -0.43
CA GLN A 726 -12.78 -9.66 -0.19
C GLN A 726 -12.42 -10.79 0.82
N GLN A 727 -13.39 -11.28 1.59
CA GLN A 727 -13.19 -12.44 2.49
C GLN A 727 -13.53 -13.79 1.82
N GLY A 728 -13.84 -13.81 0.52
CA GLY A 728 -14.07 -15.04 -0.25
C GLY A 728 -15.23 -15.89 0.25
N ARG A 729 -16.25 -15.27 0.88
CA ARG A 729 -17.30 -16.00 1.60
C ARG A 729 -18.47 -16.47 0.73
N MET A 730 -18.76 -15.83 -0.40
CA MET A 730 -19.76 -16.34 -1.35
C MET A 730 -19.21 -17.52 -2.13
N ARG A 731 -19.95 -18.62 -2.20
CA ARG A 731 -19.55 -19.78 -3.00
C ARG A 731 -19.97 -19.59 -4.45
N ARG A 732 -19.17 -20.15 -5.37
CA ARG A 732 -19.42 -20.09 -6.82
C ARG A 732 -20.85 -20.52 -7.27
N PRO A 733 -21.54 -21.48 -6.62
CA PRO A 733 -22.95 -21.78 -6.93
C PRO A 733 -23.91 -20.63 -6.55
N GLU A 734 -23.72 -20.01 -5.40
CA GLU A 734 -24.55 -18.90 -4.89
C GLU A 734 -24.47 -17.68 -5.82
N TRP A 735 -23.25 -17.33 -6.27
CA TRP A 735 -23.04 -16.27 -7.26
C TRP A 735 -23.75 -16.57 -8.60
N LYS A 736 -23.70 -17.83 -9.06
CA LYS A 736 -24.42 -18.27 -10.28
C LYS A 736 -25.94 -18.28 -10.11
N GLU A 737 -26.44 -18.53 -8.90
CA GLU A 737 -27.87 -18.50 -8.59
C GLU A 737 -28.37 -17.05 -8.55
N ALA A 738 -27.69 -16.17 -7.83
CA ALA A 738 -28.03 -14.75 -7.78
C ALA A 738 -27.92 -14.07 -9.16
N THR A 739 -26.97 -14.50 -10.02
CA THR A 739 -26.91 -14.06 -11.43
C THR A 739 -28.13 -14.51 -12.23
N ARG A 740 -28.62 -15.75 -12.04
CA ARG A 740 -29.85 -16.24 -12.69
C ARG A 740 -31.10 -15.51 -12.19
N GLN A 741 -31.21 -15.25 -10.89
CA GLN A 741 -32.30 -14.48 -10.30
C GLN A 741 -32.34 -13.04 -10.86
N PHE A 742 -31.20 -12.39 -11.03
CA PHE A 742 -31.12 -11.08 -11.71
C PHE A 742 -31.59 -11.15 -13.18
N ILE A 743 -31.16 -12.17 -13.93
CA ILE A 743 -31.56 -12.38 -15.34
C ILE A 743 -33.07 -12.66 -15.47
N GLN A 744 -33.66 -13.32 -14.47
CA GLN A 744 -35.09 -13.63 -14.47
C GLN A 744 -35.94 -12.39 -14.16
N ASN A 745 -35.53 -11.58 -13.18
CA ASN A 745 -36.35 -10.51 -12.61
C ASN A 745 -36.08 -9.13 -13.24
N GLU A 746 -34.81 -8.74 -13.42
CA GLU A 746 -34.42 -7.36 -13.75
C GLU A 746 -34.26 -7.13 -15.25
N VAL A 747 -33.84 -8.16 -16.00
CA VAL A 747 -33.63 -8.03 -17.45
C VAL A 747 -34.91 -7.72 -18.24
N PRO A 748 -36.11 -8.25 -17.92
CA PRO A 748 -37.35 -7.82 -18.58
C PRO A 748 -37.67 -6.33 -18.36
N GLN A 749 -37.40 -5.79 -17.17
CA GLN A 749 -37.56 -4.36 -16.89
C GLN A 749 -36.53 -3.53 -17.68
N MET A 750 -35.26 -3.95 -17.71
CA MET A 750 -34.22 -3.29 -18.51
C MET A 750 -34.49 -3.36 -20.02
N GLU A 751 -35.15 -4.41 -20.52
CA GLU A 751 -35.58 -4.52 -21.92
C GLU A 751 -36.63 -3.45 -22.26
N ALA A 752 -37.64 -3.29 -21.40
CA ALA A 752 -38.67 -2.25 -21.55
C ALA A 752 -38.11 -0.82 -21.40
N GLU A 753 -37.19 -0.59 -20.47
CA GLU A 753 -36.62 0.75 -20.19
C GLU A 753 -35.58 1.20 -21.23
N LEU A 754 -34.79 0.27 -21.79
CA LEU A 754 -33.66 0.59 -22.67
C LEU A 754 -33.94 0.32 -24.17
N GLY A 755 -35.01 -0.41 -24.49
CA GLY A 755 -35.31 -0.88 -25.84
C GLY A 755 -34.31 -1.92 -26.36
N ILE A 756 -33.60 -2.62 -25.48
CA ILE A 756 -32.58 -3.61 -25.86
C ILE A 756 -33.10 -5.02 -25.63
N HIS A 757 -33.20 -5.79 -26.72
CA HIS A 757 -33.70 -7.15 -26.74
C HIS A 757 -33.04 -8.07 -25.68
N ARG A 758 -33.89 -8.86 -24.99
CA ARG A 758 -33.58 -9.68 -23.81
C ARG A 758 -32.28 -10.48 -23.91
N GLN A 759 -32.01 -11.06 -25.09
CA GLN A 759 -30.84 -11.89 -25.32
C GLN A 759 -29.52 -11.13 -25.24
N VAL A 760 -29.51 -9.85 -25.63
CA VAL A 760 -28.32 -8.97 -25.57
C VAL A 760 -28.02 -8.61 -24.12
N LEU A 761 -29.03 -8.15 -23.38
CA LEU A 761 -28.93 -7.86 -21.94
C LEU A 761 -28.52 -9.12 -21.15
N THR A 762 -29.11 -10.27 -21.45
CA THR A 762 -28.76 -11.57 -20.82
C THR A 762 -27.30 -11.94 -21.07
N LYS A 763 -26.78 -11.75 -22.30
CA LYS A 763 -25.35 -11.97 -22.60
C LYS A 763 -24.46 -10.97 -21.86
N LEU A 764 -24.86 -9.70 -21.78
CA LEU A 764 -24.12 -8.65 -21.08
C LEU A 764 -24.01 -8.93 -19.58
N VAL A 765 -25.13 -9.24 -18.91
CA VAL A 765 -25.17 -9.60 -17.48
C VAL A 765 -24.31 -10.84 -17.20
N ASN A 766 -24.40 -11.89 -18.03
CA ASN A 766 -23.53 -13.06 -17.87
C ASN A 766 -22.05 -12.73 -18.07
N SER A 767 -21.70 -11.88 -19.04
CA SER A 767 -20.31 -11.46 -19.26
C SER A 767 -19.78 -10.69 -18.05
N THR A 768 -20.50 -9.65 -17.60
CA THR A 768 -20.11 -8.83 -16.44
C THR A 768 -20.02 -9.66 -15.16
N SER A 769 -20.98 -10.57 -14.91
CA SER A 769 -20.97 -11.47 -13.77
C SER A 769 -19.76 -12.41 -13.77
N ASN A 770 -19.38 -12.97 -14.93
CA ASN A 770 -18.17 -13.80 -15.03
C ASN A 770 -16.88 -12.97 -14.90
N THR A 771 -16.82 -11.75 -15.44
CA THR A 771 -15.65 -10.86 -15.27
C THR A 771 -15.46 -10.47 -13.80
N LEU A 772 -16.53 -10.16 -13.07
CA LEU A 772 -16.47 -9.90 -11.62
C LEU A 772 -16.00 -11.15 -10.86
N LEU A 773 -16.55 -12.32 -11.16
CA LEU A 773 -16.15 -13.63 -10.61
C LEU A 773 -14.72 -14.09 -11.00
N GLN A 774 -14.05 -13.38 -11.91
CA GLN A 774 -12.63 -13.56 -12.25
C GLN A 774 -11.74 -12.47 -11.65
N THR A 775 -12.33 -11.37 -11.17
CA THR A 775 -11.61 -10.25 -10.51
C THR A 775 -11.58 -10.43 -8.99
N PHE A 776 -12.53 -11.16 -8.43
CA PHE A 776 -12.60 -11.60 -7.04
C PHE A 776 -12.00 -13.00 -6.83
#